data_AF-A0A1A9GJ10-F1
#
_entry.id   AF-A0A1A9GJ10-F1
#
_cell.length_a   1.000
_cell.length_b   1.000
_cell.length_c   1.000
_cell.angle_alpha   90.00
_cell.angle_beta   90.00
_cell.angle_gamma   90.00
#
_symmetry.space_group_name_H-M   'P 1'
#
loop_
_entity.id
_entity.type
_entity.pdbx_description
1 polymer ?
#
loop_
_entity_poly.entity_id
_entity_poly.type
_entity_poly.pdbx_seq_one_letter_code
_entity_poly.pdbx_strand_id
1 'polypeptide(L)'
;MTRSRLAVLAATALAASMLPAFTLTGSATAAPVVPAARQDGGIFAPLPGFEPEGDRVRVDASDFAAVRVDLGAARAALASAPTRVAARGTVLALPTPDGDAERFSVHATSVMEPDLAAAHPELRTYAGRSLDTPGRSVVLDVTPLGLHASVRGPGGDYLVDPAYDARGTREHLSYYAADAATPVPDLLAQEEPRDITGAAVRKPADGQAGALVKRRTYRLALVNDPSYAAYFGTANVLAEKVTLINRVNQVYNDDLGIRLLLVDDSDRLNLDSAAKAEGADGPCGSAPCFDPAVGDPESEGGEPGMLDYCSPGALGRMRTVLGQLIGADAYDLGHLVLGVNGGGVAYLGVVGQDYSSGGCTGLPEPRGDFFAIDYVAHEIGHQFSGNHTFNGTKGACGGNISEASVEPGSGSSVMAYAGICGVDDLQPHTDPYFSQLTIGEVTRYVTSTQRRAIEVQTVSLRGFDTDGDSIEVAYGDKSRTLTRGENYTSAGVEAAIEAVTGINVRIAKWGYDAYGDFSQAIAPPGRPIDAGFQVIFNDKLDPFDTGKAPRKNLRSLSVTGGSGVTASVGETAKGGAVANGGDQVATTTNHKPVVNAGKNRVIPVQTPFTLKGAAKDADGDDVTFVWEQNDTGVGTSLVDNRKIFGPLFRMFSDNAVVTNEAAQQSPSPGQNTATTSAKRSFPDLAQVLHGATNAKTGRCPALSQSGDGGAAPTDRQLDCYSEFLPTKQYKGSSDIGKRKMHFRLTGRDGFTEGGGTSYDDVVVRVKRKAGPFLVKTQDDGQALRGGKKVRVAWDVNRTRSLAKKVRVKLSVDDGASWSNVALKTRNDGAVRVRLPKVTAEKAWFMIEARGNIFFDTNDQAFSIK
;
A
#
# COMPACT_ATOMS: atom_id res chain seq x y z
N MET A 1 43.26 -35.76 42.90
CA MET A 1 43.79 -37.13 42.77
C MET A 1 44.13 -37.33 41.29
N THR A 2 45.40 -37.14 40.91
CA THR A 2 46.36 -38.20 40.45
C THR A 2 46.05 -38.64 39.01
N ARG A 3 46.85 -38.45 37.95
CA ARG A 3 48.33 -38.33 37.71
C ARG A 3 48.53 -37.51 36.40
N SER A 4 49.45 -36.54 36.25
CA SER A 4 50.93 -36.61 36.10
C SER A 4 51.35 -37.48 34.89
N ARG A 5 52.20 -37.13 33.89
CA ARG A 5 53.31 -36.15 33.67
C ARG A 5 53.52 -36.00 32.13
N LEU A 6 53.90 -34.83 31.58
CA LEU A 6 55.29 -34.42 31.18
C LEU A 6 56.14 -35.58 30.60
N ALA A 7 56.93 -35.48 29.52
CA ALA A 7 57.46 -34.45 28.61
C ALA A 7 58.11 -35.24 27.42
N VAL A 8 58.73 -34.74 26.34
CA VAL A 8 59.86 -33.81 26.25
C VAL A 8 60.39 -33.81 24.78
N LEU A 9 60.96 -32.66 24.35
CA LEU A 9 61.93 -32.35 23.26
C LEU A 9 61.57 -32.61 21.78
N ALA A 10 61.56 -31.59 20.91
CA ALA A 10 62.70 -30.85 20.29
C ALA A 10 63.31 -31.66 19.10
N ALA A 11 63.75 -31.11 17.96
CA ALA A 11 64.16 -29.77 17.59
C ALA A 11 64.25 -29.66 16.04
N THR A 12 64.38 -28.42 15.55
CA THR A 12 65.11 -27.97 14.33
C THR A 12 64.63 -28.41 12.93
N ALA A 13 64.81 -27.67 11.84
CA ALA A 13 64.98 -26.26 11.44
C ALA A 13 65.53 -26.29 9.98
N LEU A 14 65.39 -25.16 9.26
CA LEU A 14 65.94 -24.82 7.93
C LEU A 14 65.19 -25.44 6.72
N ALA A 15 64.47 -24.66 5.91
CA ALA A 15 64.90 -23.58 4.99
C ALA A 15 65.59 -24.10 3.72
N ALA A 16 64.92 -23.97 2.56
CA ALA A 16 65.46 -23.31 1.37
C ALA A 16 64.44 -23.34 0.22
N SER A 17 64.31 -22.18 -0.41
CA SER A 17 63.66 -21.87 -1.68
C SER A 17 64.01 -22.80 -2.85
N MET A 18 63.06 -23.03 -3.76
CA MET A 18 63.10 -22.54 -5.16
C MET A 18 61.86 -23.00 -5.96
N LEU A 19 61.25 -22.03 -6.67
CA LEU A 19 60.26 -22.17 -7.75
C LEU A 19 60.83 -23.03 -8.92
N PRO A 20 60.01 -23.73 -9.74
CA PRO A 20 59.07 -23.06 -10.66
C PRO A 20 57.79 -23.83 -11.09
N ALA A 21 56.88 -23.05 -11.68
CA ALA A 21 55.87 -23.38 -12.71
C ALA A 21 54.90 -24.55 -12.44
N PHE A 22 53.62 -24.22 -12.23
CA PHE A 22 52.52 -25.14 -12.51
C PHE A 22 51.39 -24.48 -13.28
N THR A 23 51.08 -25.11 -14.41
CA THR A 23 49.92 -24.95 -15.26
C THR A 23 48.64 -25.43 -14.54
N LEU A 24 47.53 -24.77 -14.87
CA LEU A 24 46.16 -25.09 -14.48
C LEU A 24 45.81 -26.57 -14.64
N THR A 25 45.15 -27.16 -13.64
CA THR A 25 43.97 -28.05 -13.79
C THR A 25 43.36 -28.37 -12.41
N GLY A 26 42.03 -28.30 -12.33
CA GLY A 26 41.21 -29.34 -11.69
C GLY A 26 40.97 -29.32 -10.19
N SER A 27 39.87 -28.65 -9.80
CA SER A 27 38.86 -29.14 -8.85
C SER A 27 39.25 -29.35 -7.38
N ALA A 28 38.94 -28.33 -6.57
CA ALA A 28 38.68 -28.52 -5.14
C ALA A 28 37.42 -29.39 -4.99
N THR A 29 37.55 -30.52 -4.31
CA THR A 29 36.43 -31.32 -3.85
C THR A 29 35.67 -30.56 -2.77
N ALA A 30 34.55 -29.94 -3.16
CA ALA A 30 33.53 -29.51 -2.23
C ALA A 30 33.04 -30.71 -1.42
N ALA A 31 32.88 -30.52 -0.11
CA ALA A 31 32.09 -31.41 0.71
C ALA A 31 30.68 -31.55 0.09
N PRO A 32 30.04 -32.72 0.18
CA PRO A 32 28.75 -32.93 -0.49
C PRO A 32 27.71 -31.97 0.09
N VAL A 33 27.25 -31.06 -0.77
CA VAL A 33 26.04 -30.26 -0.57
C VAL A 33 24.87 -31.25 -0.52
N VAL A 34 24.17 -31.30 0.60
CA VAL A 34 22.87 -31.97 0.68
C VAL A 34 21.91 -31.15 -0.21
N PRO A 35 21.16 -31.75 -1.15
CA PRO A 35 20.22 -31.00 -1.97
C PRO A 35 19.17 -30.30 -1.09
N ALA A 36 18.81 -29.06 -1.44
CA ALA A 36 17.80 -28.24 -0.75
C ALA A 36 16.42 -28.93 -0.59
N ALA A 37 16.14 -29.96 -1.38
CA ALA A 37 14.90 -30.76 -1.39
C ALA A 37 14.64 -31.61 -0.12
N ARG A 38 15.20 -31.28 1.05
CA ARG A 38 14.99 -32.03 2.32
C ARG A 38 14.58 -31.19 3.52
N GLN A 39 14.37 -29.87 3.38
CA GLN A 39 14.00 -29.01 4.52
C GLN A 39 12.53 -28.55 4.54
N ASP A 40 11.75 -28.84 3.51
CA ASP A 40 10.33 -28.46 3.39
C ASP A 40 9.34 -29.54 3.88
N GLY A 41 9.85 -30.70 4.33
CA GLY A 41 9.01 -31.83 4.73
C GLY A 41 8.28 -32.52 3.57
N GLY A 42 8.65 -32.26 2.31
CA GLY A 42 8.00 -32.81 1.13
C GLY A 42 6.71 -32.10 0.70
N ILE A 43 6.52 -30.85 1.13
CA ILE A 43 5.36 -30.02 0.75
C ILE A 43 5.49 -29.54 -0.71
N PHE A 44 6.69 -29.20 -1.15
CA PHE A 44 6.97 -28.62 -2.46
C PHE A 44 7.85 -29.55 -3.29
N ALA A 45 7.31 -30.08 -4.38
CA ALA A 45 8.07 -30.88 -5.34
C ALA A 45 8.37 -30.06 -6.60
N PRO A 46 9.65 -29.81 -6.95
CA PRO A 46 9.98 -29.07 -8.18
C PRO A 46 9.35 -29.68 -9.44
N LEU A 47 8.86 -28.82 -10.33
CA LEU A 47 8.26 -29.16 -11.64
C LEU A 47 9.08 -28.54 -12.77
N PRO A 48 10.29 -29.06 -13.08
CA PRO A 48 11.12 -28.48 -14.13
C PRO A 48 10.44 -28.57 -15.50
N GLY A 49 10.40 -27.45 -16.23
CA GLY A 49 9.81 -27.36 -17.57
C GLY A 49 8.28 -27.33 -17.59
N PHE A 50 7.63 -27.11 -16.45
CA PHE A 50 6.20 -26.79 -16.42
C PHE A 50 5.99 -25.34 -16.84
N GLU A 51 5.10 -25.15 -17.82
CA GLU A 51 4.63 -23.84 -18.26
C GLU A 51 3.10 -23.83 -18.10
N PRO A 52 2.52 -22.80 -17.44
CA PRO A 52 1.08 -22.68 -17.32
C PRO A 52 0.45 -22.37 -18.70
N GLU A 53 -0.48 -23.21 -19.14
CA GLU A 53 -1.21 -23.02 -20.41
C GLU A 53 -2.73 -23.13 -20.20
N GLY A 54 -3.51 -22.39 -21.00
CA GLY A 54 -4.97 -22.53 -21.11
C GLY A 54 -5.78 -21.38 -20.49
N ASP A 55 -7.10 -21.55 -20.47
CA ASP A 55 -8.00 -20.59 -19.84
C ASP A 55 -7.82 -20.63 -18.31
N ARG A 56 -7.95 -19.47 -17.65
CA ARG A 56 -7.79 -19.31 -16.18
C ARG A 56 -6.37 -19.46 -15.64
N VAL A 57 -5.33 -19.30 -16.47
CA VAL A 57 -3.99 -19.03 -15.95
C VAL A 57 -4.06 -17.80 -15.02
N ARG A 58 -3.58 -17.97 -13.78
CA ARG A 58 -3.60 -16.92 -12.75
C ARG A 58 -2.39 -16.00 -12.88
N VAL A 59 -1.24 -16.60 -13.20
CA VAL A 59 0.06 -15.93 -13.20
C VAL A 59 0.74 -16.19 -14.54
N ASP A 60 1.19 -15.11 -15.19
CA ASP A 60 1.99 -15.15 -16.42
C ASP A 60 3.40 -14.59 -16.12
N ALA A 61 4.28 -15.45 -15.59
CA ALA A 61 5.64 -15.10 -15.21
C ALA A 61 6.63 -15.49 -16.31
N SER A 62 7.54 -14.59 -16.67
CA SER A 62 8.64 -14.78 -17.62
C SER A 62 9.89 -15.47 -17.04
N ASP A 63 10.11 -15.43 -15.71
CA ASP A 63 11.07 -16.27 -14.99
C ASP A 63 10.47 -16.74 -13.66
N PHE A 64 10.56 -18.04 -13.39
CA PHE A 64 9.95 -18.66 -12.21
C PHE A 64 10.50 -20.07 -11.93
N ALA A 65 10.35 -20.48 -10.67
CA ALA A 65 10.45 -21.88 -10.26
C ALA A 65 9.04 -22.47 -10.08
N ALA A 66 8.69 -23.47 -10.91
CA ALA A 66 7.44 -24.20 -10.75
C ALA A 66 7.56 -25.33 -9.74
N VAL A 67 6.53 -25.51 -8.92
CA VAL A 67 6.44 -26.57 -7.91
C VAL A 67 5.04 -27.18 -7.88
N ARG A 68 4.96 -28.46 -7.51
CA ARG A 68 3.73 -29.12 -7.10
C ARG A 68 3.61 -29.05 -5.59
N VAL A 69 2.49 -28.53 -5.11
CA VAL A 69 2.21 -28.38 -3.68
C VAL A 69 1.31 -29.52 -3.18
N ASP A 70 1.73 -30.19 -2.11
CA ASP A 70 0.84 -31.03 -1.32
C ASP A 70 0.11 -30.18 -0.28
N LEU A 71 -1.10 -29.73 -0.63
CA LEU A 71 -1.94 -28.90 0.24
C LEU A 71 -2.32 -29.61 1.55
N GLY A 72 -2.38 -30.95 1.56
CA GLY A 72 -2.66 -31.72 2.77
C GLY A 72 -1.47 -31.66 3.74
N ALA A 73 -0.25 -31.85 3.21
CA ALA A 73 0.99 -31.72 3.97
C ALA A 73 1.20 -30.28 4.46
N ALA A 74 0.92 -29.27 3.63
CA ALA A 74 1.00 -27.86 4.02
C ALA A 74 0.04 -27.55 5.19
N ARG A 75 -1.22 -27.99 5.09
CA ARG A 75 -2.22 -27.82 6.18
C ARG A 75 -1.78 -28.53 7.45
N ALA A 76 -1.24 -29.74 7.35
CA ALA A 76 -0.76 -30.51 8.50
C ALA A 76 0.44 -29.84 9.19
N ALA A 77 1.42 -29.36 8.41
CA ALA A 77 2.59 -28.66 8.93
C ALA A 77 2.21 -27.37 9.66
N LEU A 78 1.25 -26.63 9.12
CA LEU A 78 0.79 -25.35 9.67
C LEU A 78 -0.28 -25.50 10.76
N ALA A 79 -0.86 -26.69 10.96
CA ALA A 79 -1.97 -26.89 11.89
C ALA A 79 -1.62 -26.50 13.33
N SER A 80 -0.38 -26.72 13.74
CA SER A 80 0.14 -26.44 15.09
C SER A 80 0.78 -25.06 15.25
N ALA A 81 0.73 -24.21 14.21
CA ALA A 81 1.27 -22.86 14.29
C ALA A 81 0.64 -22.10 15.47
N PRO A 82 1.47 -21.45 16.33
CA PRO A 82 0.96 -20.69 17.45
C PRO A 82 0.09 -19.53 16.94
N THR A 83 -0.84 -19.02 17.73
CA THR A 83 -1.72 -17.88 17.35
C THR A 83 -1.08 -16.51 17.57
N ARG A 84 0.18 -16.49 18.00
CA ARG A 84 1.01 -15.30 18.26
C ARG A 84 2.45 -15.59 17.95
N VAL A 85 3.27 -14.55 17.81
CA VAL A 85 4.72 -14.70 17.69
C VAL A 85 5.25 -15.42 18.93
N ALA A 86 6.00 -16.51 18.72
CA ALA A 86 6.55 -17.33 19.78
C ALA A 86 8.04 -17.59 19.55
N ALA A 87 8.82 -17.65 20.63
CA ALA A 87 10.26 -17.91 20.58
C ALA A 87 10.62 -19.28 19.94
N ARG A 88 9.66 -20.22 19.89
CA ARG A 88 9.73 -21.47 19.12
C ARG A 88 8.47 -21.57 18.26
N GLY A 89 8.54 -21.02 17.05
CA GLY A 89 7.44 -21.04 16.08
C GLY A 89 7.42 -22.29 15.21
N THR A 90 6.35 -22.44 14.44
CA THR A 90 6.31 -23.39 13.31
C THR A 90 7.20 -22.84 12.20
N VAL A 91 8.05 -23.67 11.60
CA VAL A 91 8.91 -23.25 10.49
C VAL A 91 8.36 -23.82 9.19
N LEU A 92 8.15 -22.95 8.20
CA LEU A 92 7.80 -23.34 6.83
C LEU A 92 8.93 -22.89 5.90
N ALA A 93 9.41 -23.79 5.05
CA ALA A 93 10.33 -23.45 3.97
C ALA A 93 9.51 -23.21 2.70
N LEU A 94 9.59 -22.02 2.12
CA LEU A 94 8.95 -21.68 0.85
C LEU A 94 9.98 -21.78 -0.28
N PRO A 95 9.59 -22.27 -1.48
CA PRO A 95 10.45 -22.17 -2.65
C PRO A 95 10.77 -20.70 -2.94
N THR A 96 12.01 -20.44 -3.37
CA THR A 96 12.40 -19.14 -3.91
C THR A 96 12.35 -19.18 -5.43
N PRO A 97 12.27 -18.04 -6.12
CA PRO A 97 12.23 -18.00 -7.58
C PRO A 97 13.47 -18.61 -8.24
N ASP A 98 14.63 -18.49 -7.59
CA ASP A 98 15.89 -19.11 -8.04
C ASP A 98 15.93 -20.65 -7.90
N GLY A 99 14.84 -21.29 -7.43
CA GLY A 99 14.74 -22.74 -7.24
C GLY A 99 15.32 -23.27 -5.92
N ASP A 100 15.77 -22.37 -5.04
CA ASP A 100 16.17 -22.67 -3.66
C ASP A 100 14.94 -22.64 -2.71
N ALA A 101 15.18 -22.56 -1.39
CA ALA A 101 14.12 -22.41 -0.40
C ALA A 101 14.54 -21.46 0.73
N GLU A 102 13.59 -20.66 1.21
CA GLU A 102 13.77 -19.72 2.34
C GLU A 102 12.85 -20.11 3.50
N ARG A 103 13.40 -20.10 4.73
CA ARG A 103 12.69 -20.55 5.93
C ARG A 103 12.07 -19.40 6.69
N PHE A 104 10.80 -19.55 7.06
CA PHE A 104 10.03 -18.58 7.82
C PHE A 104 9.55 -19.18 9.13
N SER A 105 9.71 -18.45 10.23
CA SER A 105 9.01 -18.74 11.47
C SER A 105 7.61 -18.12 11.39
N VAL A 106 6.59 -18.96 11.33
CA VAL A 106 5.19 -18.58 11.10
C VAL A 106 4.31 -18.80 12.32
N HIS A 107 3.26 -17.98 12.41
CA HIS A 107 2.18 -18.07 13.39
C HIS A 107 0.84 -17.90 12.67
N ALA A 108 -0.21 -18.54 13.17
CA ALA A 108 -1.55 -18.42 12.65
C ALA A 108 -2.11 -17.01 12.89
N THR A 109 -2.70 -16.44 11.84
CA THR A 109 -3.51 -15.22 11.92
C THR A 109 -4.93 -15.53 11.41
N SER A 110 -5.82 -14.55 11.41
CA SER A 110 -7.13 -14.65 10.79
C SER A 110 -7.46 -13.36 10.06
N VAL A 111 -8.06 -13.47 8.89
CA VAL A 111 -8.69 -12.33 8.20
C VAL A 111 -10.21 -12.40 8.29
N MET A 112 -10.75 -13.32 9.11
CA MET A 112 -12.18 -13.53 9.33
C MET A 112 -12.48 -13.38 10.82
N GLU A 113 -13.67 -12.87 11.14
CA GLU A 113 -14.23 -12.94 12.48
C GLU A 113 -14.43 -14.41 12.95
N PRO A 114 -14.55 -14.67 14.26
CA PRO A 114 -14.49 -16.02 14.80
C PRO A 114 -15.56 -16.98 14.29
N ASP A 115 -16.80 -16.54 14.07
CA ASP A 115 -17.88 -17.43 13.65
C ASP A 115 -17.76 -17.76 12.15
N LEU A 116 -17.36 -16.79 11.31
CA LEU A 116 -17.02 -17.05 9.91
C LEU A 116 -15.82 -17.99 9.79
N ALA A 117 -14.76 -17.78 10.58
CA ALA A 117 -13.60 -18.67 10.59
C ALA A 117 -13.95 -20.09 11.04
N ALA A 118 -14.90 -20.24 11.98
CA ALA A 118 -15.40 -21.53 12.42
C ALA A 118 -16.27 -22.23 11.36
N ALA A 119 -17.05 -21.44 10.59
CA ALA A 119 -17.85 -21.94 9.47
C ALA A 119 -17.00 -22.38 8.27
N HIS A 120 -15.83 -21.75 8.07
CA HIS A 120 -14.90 -22.02 6.96
C HIS A 120 -13.50 -22.44 7.43
N PRO A 121 -13.35 -23.59 8.13
CA PRO A 121 -12.07 -24.06 8.65
C PRO A 121 -11.05 -24.41 7.54
N GLU A 122 -11.49 -24.53 6.29
CA GLU A 122 -10.65 -24.72 5.11
C GLU A 122 -9.92 -23.44 4.66
N LEU A 123 -10.29 -22.26 5.16
CA LEU A 123 -9.66 -20.97 4.86
C LEU A 123 -8.75 -20.57 6.02
N ARG A 124 -7.43 -20.73 5.86
CA ARG A 124 -6.45 -20.46 6.94
C ARG A 124 -5.36 -19.51 6.48
N THR A 125 -5.06 -18.53 7.31
CA THR A 125 -4.04 -17.50 7.07
C THR A 125 -2.94 -17.54 8.12
N TYR A 126 -1.72 -17.18 7.73
CA TYR A 126 -0.54 -17.14 8.61
C TYR A 126 0.33 -15.94 8.24
N ALA A 127 1.15 -15.51 9.19
CA ALA A 127 2.18 -14.51 8.98
C ALA A 127 3.49 -14.98 9.60
N GLY A 128 4.63 -14.46 9.12
CA GLY A 128 5.93 -14.87 9.62
C GLY A 128 7.07 -13.94 9.26
N ARG A 129 8.24 -14.26 9.80
CA ARG A 129 9.51 -13.58 9.54
C ARG A 129 10.52 -14.58 9.04
N SER A 130 11.34 -14.14 8.10
CA SER A 130 12.43 -14.97 7.59
C SER A 130 13.46 -15.26 8.68
N LEU A 131 13.94 -16.49 8.70
CA LEU A 131 15.07 -16.93 9.53
C LEU A 131 16.40 -16.79 8.80
N ASP A 132 16.36 -16.58 7.49
CA ASP A 132 17.52 -16.59 6.60
C ASP A 132 17.86 -15.15 6.12
N THR A 133 16.86 -14.28 5.98
CA THR A 133 17.01 -12.89 5.50
C THR A 133 16.44 -11.88 6.52
N PRO A 134 17.31 -11.18 7.28
CA PRO A 134 16.91 -10.11 8.20
C PRO A 134 16.02 -9.05 7.54
N GLY A 135 14.96 -8.64 8.23
CA GLY A 135 14.00 -7.64 7.74
C GLY A 135 12.91 -8.14 6.77
N ARG A 136 12.92 -9.42 6.37
CA ARG A 136 11.94 -10.00 5.45
C ARG A 136 10.76 -10.65 6.18
N SER A 137 9.55 -10.39 5.71
CA SER A 137 8.29 -10.91 6.26
C SER A 137 7.52 -11.71 5.21
N VAL A 138 6.57 -12.54 5.66
CA VAL A 138 5.66 -13.28 4.80
C VAL A 138 4.24 -13.21 5.36
N VAL A 139 3.25 -13.07 4.48
CA VAL A 139 1.88 -13.50 4.74
C VAL A 139 1.56 -14.65 3.80
N LEU A 140 0.81 -15.64 4.28
CA LEU A 140 0.42 -16.78 3.48
C LEU A 140 -0.98 -17.26 3.84
N ASP A 141 -1.65 -17.89 2.89
CA ASP A 141 -2.93 -18.55 3.10
C ASP A 141 -2.99 -19.89 2.38
N VAL A 142 -3.78 -20.80 2.96
CA VAL A 142 -4.05 -22.10 2.37
C VAL A 142 -5.57 -22.26 2.29
N THR A 143 -6.08 -22.12 1.07
CA THR A 143 -7.52 -22.16 0.75
C THR A 143 -7.83 -23.35 -0.17
N PRO A 144 -9.08 -23.58 -0.56
CA PRO A 144 -9.40 -24.54 -1.61
C PRO A 144 -8.83 -24.19 -2.99
N LEU A 145 -8.38 -22.95 -3.21
CA LEU A 145 -7.77 -22.50 -4.46
C LEU A 145 -6.27 -22.79 -4.52
N GLY A 146 -5.62 -22.96 -3.37
CA GLY A 146 -4.21 -23.36 -3.27
C GLY A 146 -3.52 -22.74 -2.07
N LEU A 147 -2.19 -22.70 -2.13
CA LEU A 147 -1.34 -21.97 -1.20
C LEU A 147 -0.93 -20.66 -1.88
N HIS A 148 -1.20 -19.53 -1.24
CA HIS A 148 -0.66 -18.22 -1.62
C HIS A 148 0.34 -17.79 -0.56
N ALA A 149 1.49 -17.26 -0.95
CA ALA A 149 2.45 -16.72 -0.01
C ALA A 149 3.14 -15.50 -0.60
N SER A 150 3.00 -14.35 0.05
CA SER A 150 3.67 -13.13 -0.37
C SER A 150 4.77 -12.71 0.59
N VAL A 151 5.99 -12.68 0.07
CA VAL A 151 7.20 -12.37 0.81
C VAL A 151 7.64 -10.95 0.49
N ARG A 152 7.84 -10.14 1.54
CA ARG A 152 8.25 -8.74 1.42
C ARG A 152 9.52 -8.42 2.19
N GLY A 153 10.42 -7.64 1.61
CA GLY A 153 11.55 -7.04 2.32
C GLY A 153 12.86 -6.92 1.54
N PRO A 154 14.01 -6.87 2.23
CA PRO A 154 15.31 -6.69 1.59
C PRO A 154 15.64 -7.82 0.60
N GLY A 155 16.16 -7.48 -0.58
CA GLY A 155 16.56 -8.45 -1.60
C GLY A 155 15.47 -8.78 -2.63
N GLY A 156 14.39 -8.00 -2.67
CA GLY A 156 13.28 -8.17 -3.60
C GLY A 156 12.12 -8.95 -2.99
N ASP A 157 10.93 -8.63 -3.46
CA ASP A 157 9.68 -9.30 -3.10
C ASP A 157 9.42 -10.47 -4.08
N TYR A 158 8.85 -11.55 -3.56
CA TYR A 158 8.53 -12.73 -4.35
C TYR A 158 7.30 -13.46 -3.82
N LEU A 159 6.82 -14.42 -4.62
CA LEU A 159 5.60 -15.18 -4.35
C LEU A 159 5.75 -16.66 -4.37
N VAL A 160 4.71 -17.31 -3.85
CA VAL A 160 4.30 -18.64 -4.26
C VAL A 160 2.78 -18.61 -4.47
N ASP A 161 2.32 -18.70 -5.72
CA ASP A 161 0.90 -18.65 -6.08
C ASP A 161 0.46 -19.83 -6.94
N PRO A 162 -0.83 -20.23 -6.91
CA PRO A 162 -1.37 -21.25 -7.80
C PRO A 162 -1.24 -20.81 -9.26
N ALA A 163 -0.87 -21.74 -10.15
CA ALA A 163 -0.76 -21.46 -11.58
C ALA A 163 -2.10 -21.13 -12.26
N TYR A 164 -3.22 -21.55 -11.65
CA TYR A 164 -4.57 -21.43 -12.21
C TYR A 164 -5.59 -20.95 -11.18
N ASP A 165 -6.52 -20.11 -11.63
CA ASP A 165 -7.70 -19.64 -10.88
C ASP A 165 -8.75 -20.76 -10.77
N ALA A 166 -8.38 -21.90 -10.22
CA ALA A 166 -9.22 -23.10 -10.16
C ALA A 166 -9.12 -23.79 -8.81
N ARG A 167 -10.28 -24.26 -8.31
CA ARG A 167 -10.32 -25.03 -7.06
C ARG A 167 -9.55 -26.34 -7.22
N GLY A 168 -8.64 -26.59 -6.29
CA GLY A 168 -7.83 -27.81 -6.25
C GLY A 168 -6.52 -27.74 -7.07
N THR A 169 -6.15 -26.58 -7.60
CA THR A 169 -4.85 -26.37 -8.25
C THR A 169 -3.70 -26.81 -7.33
N ARG A 170 -2.75 -27.58 -7.88
CA ARG A 170 -1.56 -28.06 -7.14
C ARG A 170 -0.26 -27.55 -7.73
N GLU A 171 -0.27 -27.19 -9.01
CA GLU A 171 0.80 -26.52 -9.71
C GLU A 171 0.88 -25.06 -9.24
N HIS A 172 2.03 -24.66 -8.72
CA HIS A 172 2.28 -23.31 -8.22
C HIS A 172 3.57 -22.77 -8.84
N LEU A 173 3.62 -21.45 -8.96
CA LEU A 173 4.79 -20.73 -9.43
C LEU A 173 5.39 -19.95 -8.27
N SER A 174 6.70 -20.06 -8.11
CA SER A 174 7.49 -19.16 -7.29
C SER A 174 8.26 -18.23 -8.20
N TYR A 175 7.98 -16.94 -8.14
CA TYR A 175 8.54 -15.98 -9.07
C TYR A 175 8.91 -14.72 -8.31
N TYR A 176 10.03 -14.11 -8.69
CA TYR A 176 10.25 -12.75 -8.26
C TYR A 176 9.13 -11.99 -8.88
N ALA A 177 8.71 -10.97 -8.17
CA ALA A 177 7.81 -10.05 -8.79
C ALA A 177 8.42 -9.69 -10.18
N ALA A 178 9.69 -9.25 -10.23
CA ALA A 178 10.41 -8.61 -11.37
C ALA A 178 10.28 -9.29 -12.75
N ASP A 179 9.96 -10.58 -12.79
CA ASP A 179 10.12 -11.39 -13.97
C ASP A 179 8.79 -11.84 -14.56
N ALA A 180 7.77 -10.99 -14.66
CA ALA A 180 6.49 -11.35 -15.26
C ALA A 180 6.11 -10.52 -16.51
N ALA A 181 5.48 -11.11 -17.54
CA ALA A 181 5.24 -10.42 -18.81
C ALA A 181 4.05 -10.92 -19.67
N THR A 182 3.43 -9.96 -20.40
CA THR A 182 2.62 -10.02 -21.66
C THR A 182 1.06 -10.13 -21.59
N PRO A 183 0.34 -9.72 -22.67
CA PRO A 183 -0.35 -8.42 -22.89
C PRO A 183 -1.85 -8.38 -22.52
N VAL A 184 -2.39 -7.21 -22.14
CA VAL A 184 -3.85 -6.94 -22.08
C VAL A 184 -4.16 -5.49 -22.55
N PRO A 185 -5.26 -5.25 -23.30
CA PRO A 185 -5.52 -3.99 -24.03
C PRO A 185 -5.95 -2.84 -23.13
N ASP A 186 -6.06 -1.62 -23.70
CA ASP A 186 -6.53 -0.37 -23.06
C ASP A 186 -7.55 -0.59 -21.92
N LEU A 187 -7.05 -0.81 -20.70
CA LEU A 187 -7.86 -0.70 -19.49
C LEU A 187 -8.01 0.78 -19.22
N LEU A 188 -9.26 1.24 -19.32
CA LEU A 188 -9.60 2.66 -19.17
C LEU A 188 -9.02 3.20 -17.85
N ALA A 189 -8.12 4.18 -17.98
CA ALA A 189 -7.77 5.13 -16.94
C ALA A 189 -8.98 6.03 -16.63
N GLN A 190 -10.06 5.44 -16.11
CA GLN A 190 -11.22 6.17 -15.61
C GLN A 190 -11.32 5.96 -14.11
N GLU A 191 -10.52 6.75 -13.41
CA GLU A 191 -10.78 7.10 -12.03
C GLU A 191 -11.16 8.57 -12.00
N GLU A 192 -12.38 8.84 -11.55
CA GLU A 192 -12.85 10.18 -11.21
C GLU A 192 -12.80 10.29 -9.68
N PRO A 193 -11.63 10.55 -9.08
CA PRO A 193 -11.55 10.91 -7.67
C PRO A 193 -12.37 12.17 -7.45
N ARG A 194 -13.55 12.01 -6.85
CA ARG A 194 -14.20 13.14 -6.20
C ARG A 194 -13.68 13.19 -4.78
N ASP A 195 -12.82 14.16 -4.51
CA ASP A 195 -12.52 14.62 -3.17
C ASP A 195 -13.82 15.10 -2.51
N ILE A 196 -14.51 14.20 -1.81
CA ILE A 196 -15.70 14.57 -1.05
C ILE A 196 -15.23 14.91 0.36
N THR A 197 -14.93 16.19 0.52
CA THR A 197 -14.30 16.80 1.69
C THR A 197 -15.02 16.46 2.99
N GLY A 198 -14.43 15.58 3.80
CA GLY A 198 -14.65 15.47 5.24
C GLY A 198 -13.54 16.21 6.00
N ALA A 199 -13.91 17.04 6.98
CA ALA A 199 -13.01 17.98 7.65
C ALA A 199 -11.69 17.33 8.15
N ALA A 200 -10.57 17.69 7.51
CA ALA A 200 -9.24 17.33 7.95
C ALA A 200 -9.01 17.72 9.41
N VAL A 201 -8.81 16.73 10.29
CA VAL A 201 -8.24 16.96 11.61
C VAL A 201 -6.82 17.47 11.38
N ARG A 202 -6.52 18.72 11.76
CA ARG A 202 -5.28 19.45 11.41
C ARG A 202 -4.22 19.49 12.51
N LYS A 203 -4.16 18.50 13.41
CA LYS A 203 -3.09 18.43 14.43
C LYS A 203 -2.38 17.08 14.42
N PRO A 204 -1.04 17.02 14.22
CA PRO A 204 -0.32 15.76 14.26
C PRO A 204 -0.42 15.13 15.65
N ALA A 205 -0.97 13.92 15.70
CA ALA A 205 -0.84 13.03 16.84
C ALA A 205 0.10 11.91 16.40
N ASP A 206 1.40 12.17 16.37
CA ASP A 206 2.35 11.10 16.16
C ASP A 206 2.43 10.26 17.44
N GLY A 207 2.33 8.94 17.29
CA GLY A 207 2.68 8.03 18.37
C GLY A 207 4.14 8.27 18.78
N GLN A 208 4.39 8.37 20.08
CA GLN A 208 5.72 8.64 20.60
C GLN A 208 6.71 7.53 20.19
N ALA A 209 7.86 7.90 19.62
CA ALA A 209 8.93 6.94 19.30
C ALA A 209 9.33 6.12 20.54
N GLY A 210 9.54 4.82 20.38
CA GLY A 210 9.80 3.90 21.48
C GLY A 210 8.58 3.54 22.34
N ALA A 211 7.36 4.00 22.01
CA ALA A 211 6.15 3.56 22.69
C ALA A 211 5.65 2.21 22.15
N LEU A 212 4.93 1.46 22.99
CA LEU A 212 4.25 0.23 22.58
C LEU A 212 3.27 0.50 21.44
N VAL A 213 3.30 -0.39 20.43
CA VAL A 213 2.38 -0.33 19.29
C VAL A 213 0.96 -0.68 19.75
N LYS A 214 -0.02 0.06 19.21
CA LYS A 214 -1.44 -0.21 19.37
C LYS A 214 -1.95 -0.83 18.08
N ARG A 215 -2.20 -2.14 18.08
CA ARG A 215 -2.86 -2.79 16.95
C ARG A 215 -4.35 -2.47 17.00
N ARG A 216 -4.90 -1.97 15.90
CA ARG A 216 -6.33 -1.68 15.75
C ARG A 216 -6.96 -2.70 14.82
N THR A 217 -8.08 -3.27 15.22
CA THR A 217 -8.80 -4.26 14.42
C THR A 217 -10.15 -3.70 14.02
N TYR A 218 -10.47 -3.79 12.73
CA TYR A 218 -11.70 -3.30 12.12
C TYR A 218 -12.43 -4.45 11.43
N ARG A 219 -13.75 -4.48 11.61
CA ARG A 219 -14.65 -5.40 10.93
C ARG A 219 -15.00 -4.84 9.56
N LEU A 220 -14.65 -5.56 8.51
CA LEU A 220 -14.79 -5.21 7.10
C LEU A 220 -15.95 -5.98 6.48
N ALA A 221 -16.98 -5.25 6.06
CA ALA A 221 -18.05 -5.74 5.20
C ALA A 221 -17.67 -5.56 3.73
N LEU A 222 -17.05 -6.59 3.15
CA LEU A 222 -16.65 -6.59 1.74
C LEU A 222 -17.77 -7.18 0.87
N VAL A 223 -18.50 -6.31 0.17
CA VAL A 223 -19.61 -6.67 -0.72
C VAL A 223 -19.07 -6.86 -2.12
N ASN A 224 -19.52 -7.90 -2.82
CA ASN A 224 -19.24 -8.05 -4.25
C ASN A 224 -20.52 -8.07 -5.06
N ASP A 225 -20.41 -7.71 -6.32
CA ASP A 225 -21.50 -7.74 -7.30
C ASP A 225 -21.52 -9.07 -8.11
N PRO A 226 -22.49 -9.24 -9.04
CA PRO A 226 -22.57 -10.41 -9.90
C PRO A 226 -21.35 -10.57 -10.83
N SER A 227 -20.74 -9.49 -11.33
CA SER A 227 -19.59 -9.57 -12.24
C SER A 227 -18.34 -10.09 -11.54
N TYR A 228 -18.07 -9.65 -10.30
CA TYR A 228 -16.97 -10.18 -9.48
C TYR A 228 -17.19 -11.68 -9.19
N ALA A 229 -18.43 -12.08 -8.86
CA ALA A 229 -18.77 -13.48 -8.63
C ALA A 229 -18.64 -14.34 -9.90
N ALA A 230 -18.96 -13.78 -11.07
CA ALA A 230 -18.81 -14.46 -12.36
C ALA A 230 -17.34 -14.75 -12.69
N TYR A 231 -16.44 -13.81 -12.38
CA TYR A 231 -14.99 -13.97 -12.62
C TYR A 231 -14.41 -15.17 -11.85
N PHE A 232 -14.57 -15.18 -10.52
CA PHE A 232 -13.99 -16.24 -9.67
C PHE A 232 -14.84 -17.52 -9.62
N GLY A 233 -16.13 -17.40 -9.92
CA GLY A 233 -17.15 -18.39 -9.62
C GLY A 233 -17.65 -18.25 -8.18
N THR A 234 -18.98 -18.26 -8.01
CA THR A 234 -19.69 -18.02 -6.73
C THR A 234 -19.09 -18.75 -5.53
N ALA A 235 -18.72 -20.03 -5.68
CA ALA A 235 -18.20 -20.87 -4.60
C ALA A 235 -16.75 -20.55 -4.18
N ASN A 236 -16.06 -19.65 -4.89
CA ASN A 236 -14.68 -19.28 -4.66
C ASN A 236 -14.53 -17.85 -4.13
N VAL A 237 -15.58 -17.04 -4.21
CA VAL A 237 -15.58 -15.61 -3.83
C VAL A 237 -15.03 -15.39 -2.41
N LEU A 238 -15.48 -16.15 -1.42
CA LEU A 238 -14.99 -15.97 -0.04
C LEU A 238 -13.50 -16.31 0.09
N ALA A 239 -13.01 -17.34 -0.61
CA ALA A 239 -11.60 -17.71 -0.60
C ALA A 239 -10.73 -16.59 -1.19
N GLU A 240 -11.19 -15.96 -2.27
CA GLU A 240 -10.48 -14.82 -2.89
C GLU A 240 -10.54 -13.56 -2.02
N LYS A 241 -11.67 -13.28 -1.37
CA LYS A 241 -11.76 -12.21 -0.37
C LYS A 241 -10.75 -12.43 0.77
N VAL A 242 -10.55 -13.67 1.21
CA VAL A 242 -9.54 -14.03 2.23
C VAL A 242 -8.13 -13.73 1.72
N THR A 243 -7.76 -14.19 0.53
CA THR A 243 -6.43 -13.95 -0.06
C THR A 243 -6.18 -12.46 -0.28
N LEU A 244 -7.16 -11.72 -0.83
CA LEU A 244 -7.12 -10.27 -1.00
C LEU A 244 -6.87 -9.53 0.32
N ILE A 245 -7.67 -9.80 1.34
CA ILE A 245 -7.55 -9.09 2.62
C ILE A 245 -6.31 -9.52 3.40
N ASN A 246 -5.81 -10.74 3.21
CA ASN A 246 -4.50 -11.16 3.74
C ASN A 246 -3.37 -10.30 3.14
N ARG A 247 -3.45 -10.01 1.84
CA ARG A 247 -2.51 -9.14 1.13
C ARG A 247 -2.59 -7.68 1.57
N VAL A 248 -3.80 -7.11 1.64
CA VAL A 248 -4.04 -5.74 2.14
C VAL A 248 -3.55 -5.60 3.58
N ASN A 249 -3.86 -6.58 4.44
CA ASN A 249 -3.44 -6.58 5.84
C ASN A 249 -1.92 -6.56 6.02
N GLN A 250 -1.13 -7.10 5.08
CA GLN A 250 0.32 -7.02 5.19
C GLN A 250 0.81 -5.57 5.19
N VAL A 251 0.32 -4.72 4.27
CA VAL A 251 0.70 -3.29 4.20
C VAL A 251 0.12 -2.52 5.39
N TYR A 252 -1.18 -2.73 5.67
CA TYR A 252 -1.87 -2.05 6.76
C TYR A 252 -1.29 -2.39 8.13
N ASN A 253 -0.82 -3.63 8.33
CA ASN A 253 -0.12 -4.02 9.54
C ASN A 253 1.23 -3.31 9.64
N ASP A 254 2.05 -3.40 8.59
CA ASP A 254 3.45 -2.99 8.63
C ASP A 254 3.58 -1.48 8.86
N ASP A 255 2.71 -0.68 8.24
CA ASP A 255 2.79 0.79 8.30
C ASP A 255 1.84 1.45 9.32
N LEU A 256 0.65 0.87 9.53
CA LEU A 256 -0.42 1.49 10.30
C LEU A 256 -0.74 0.74 11.60
N GLY A 257 -0.24 -0.49 11.78
CA GLY A 257 -0.67 -1.37 12.86
C GLY A 257 -2.16 -1.69 12.80
N ILE A 258 -2.75 -1.73 11.61
CA ILE A 258 -4.16 -1.99 11.37
C ILE A 258 -4.35 -3.43 10.86
N ARG A 259 -5.42 -4.08 11.33
CA ARG A 259 -5.89 -5.38 10.84
C ARG A 259 -7.37 -5.30 10.48
N LEU A 260 -7.70 -5.75 9.28
CA LEU A 260 -9.06 -5.88 8.76
C LEU A 260 -9.51 -7.33 8.92
N LEU A 261 -10.75 -7.54 9.38
CA LEU A 261 -11.41 -8.84 9.49
C LEU A 261 -12.70 -8.83 8.68
N LEU A 262 -12.87 -9.76 7.76
CA LEU A 262 -14.15 -10.06 7.13
C LEU A 262 -15.18 -10.41 8.21
N VAL A 263 -16.34 -9.74 8.14
CA VAL A 263 -17.42 -9.87 9.13
C VAL A 263 -18.02 -11.27 9.19
N ASP A 264 -18.57 -11.66 10.33
CA ASP A 264 -19.15 -13.00 10.52
C ASP A 264 -20.20 -13.36 9.45
N ASP A 265 -21.00 -12.39 9.00
CA ASP A 265 -22.05 -12.56 7.99
C ASP A 265 -21.55 -12.41 6.52
N SER A 266 -20.24 -12.57 6.25
CA SER A 266 -19.66 -12.31 4.91
C SER A 266 -20.29 -13.12 3.76
N ASP A 267 -20.85 -14.30 4.02
CA ASP A 267 -21.57 -15.09 3.01
C ASP A 267 -22.81 -14.34 2.47
N ARG A 268 -23.46 -13.53 3.31
CA ARG A 268 -24.63 -12.72 2.92
C ARG A 268 -24.25 -11.53 2.05
N LEU A 269 -22.97 -11.17 2.00
CA LEU A 269 -22.41 -10.07 1.22
C LEU A 269 -22.00 -10.49 -0.21
N ASN A 270 -22.26 -11.75 -0.58
CA ASN A 270 -22.04 -12.25 -1.94
C ASN A 270 -23.31 -12.09 -2.80
N LEU A 271 -23.45 -10.92 -3.43
CA LEU A 271 -24.55 -10.63 -4.36
C LEU A 271 -24.24 -11.19 -5.75
N ASP A 272 -24.12 -12.52 -5.84
CA ASP A 272 -23.65 -13.29 -6.99
C ASP A 272 -24.57 -13.32 -8.23
N SER A 273 -25.68 -12.59 -8.23
CA SER A 273 -26.68 -12.64 -9.31
C SER A 273 -27.50 -11.35 -9.36
N ALA A 274 -27.96 -11.00 -10.57
CA ALA A 274 -28.82 -9.83 -10.77
C ALA A 274 -30.07 -9.86 -9.87
N ALA A 275 -30.66 -11.04 -9.64
CA ALA A 275 -31.80 -11.19 -8.73
C ALA A 275 -31.49 -10.78 -7.28
N LYS A 276 -30.25 -10.99 -6.81
CA LYS A 276 -29.81 -10.53 -5.47
C LYS A 276 -29.38 -9.07 -5.46
N ALA A 277 -28.71 -8.61 -6.52
CA ALA A 277 -28.11 -7.28 -6.56
C ALA A 277 -29.11 -6.18 -6.97
N GLU A 278 -29.88 -6.42 -8.03
CA GLU A 278 -30.69 -5.42 -8.73
C GLU A 278 -32.16 -5.85 -8.89
N GLY A 279 -32.48 -7.09 -8.53
CA GLY A 279 -33.83 -7.64 -8.63
C GLY A 279 -34.76 -7.05 -7.58
N ALA A 280 -35.98 -6.73 -8.02
CA ALA A 280 -37.11 -6.60 -7.10
C ALA A 280 -37.28 -7.90 -6.32
N ASP A 281 -37.66 -7.79 -5.04
CA ASP A 281 -37.78 -8.90 -4.09
C ASP A 281 -36.47 -9.61 -3.74
N GLY A 282 -35.31 -9.07 -4.17
CA GLY A 282 -33.99 -9.44 -3.67
C GLY A 282 -33.83 -9.19 -2.16
N PRO A 283 -32.66 -9.42 -1.56
CA PRO A 283 -32.46 -9.36 -0.11
C PRO A 283 -32.80 -8.01 0.55
N CYS A 284 -32.92 -6.92 -0.22
CA CYS A 284 -33.34 -5.60 0.26
C CYS A 284 -34.86 -5.35 0.22
N GLY A 285 -35.68 -6.35 -0.08
CA GLY A 285 -37.15 -6.23 -0.17
C GLY A 285 -37.62 -6.01 -1.60
N SER A 286 -38.82 -5.44 -1.78
CA SER A 286 -39.35 -5.19 -3.13
C SER A 286 -38.61 -4.05 -3.86
N ALA A 287 -37.93 -3.16 -3.13
CA ALA A 287 -36.92 -2.28 -3.70
C ALA A 287 -35.60 -3.05 -3.92
N PRO A 288 -34.92 -2.85 -5.06
CA PRO A 288 -33.66 -3.51 -5.32
C PRO A 288 -32.55 -2.97 -4.40
N CYS A 289 -31.52 -3.79 -4.11
CA CYS A 289 -30.38 -3.33 -3.32
C CYS A 289 -29.63 -2.20 -4.05
N PHE A 290 -29.39 -2.38 -5.34
CA PHE A 290 -28.81 -1.40 -6.23
C PHE A 290 -29.76 -1.13 -7.40
N ASP A 291 -29.89 0.13 -7.81
CA ASP A 291 -30.76 0.45 -8.94
C ASP A 291 -30.11 -0.02 -10.24
N PRO A 292 -30.83 -0.79 -11.09
CA PRO A 292 -30.32 -1.19 -12.40
C PRO A 292 -30.29 0.01 -13.35
N ALA A 293 -29.61 -0.14 -14.49
CA ALA A 293 -29.64 0.83 -15.57
C ALA A 293 -31.07 1.13 -16.05
N VAL A 294 -31.32 2.38 -16.42
CA VAL A 294 -32.59 2.83 -17.00
C VAL A 294 -32.39 3.09 -18.49
N GLY A 295 -33.13 2.35 -19.33
CA GLY A 295 -32.95 2.44 -20.78
C GLY A 295 -31.61 1.85 -21.24
N ASP A 296 -31.16 2.25 -22.42
CA ASP A 296 -29.80 1.97 -22.90
C ASP A 296 -28.88 3.10 -22.41
N PRO A 297 -27.87 2.84 -21.54
CA PRO A 297 -26.97 3.87 -21.02
C PRO A 297 -26.24 4.67 -22.11
N GLU A 298 -26.11 4.14 -23.32
CA GLU A 298 -25.50 4.85 -24.46
C GLU A 298 -26.48 5.74 -25.24
N SER A 299 -27.78 5.69 -24.90
CA SER A 299 -28.84 6.43 -25.57
C SER A 299 -29.21 7.75 -24.88
N GLU A 300 -29.80 8.69 -25.62
CA GLU A 300 -30.28 9.96 -25.07
C GLU A 300 -31.40 9.70 -24.03
N GLY A 301 -31.11 9.99 -22.76
CA GLY A 301 -32.03 9.72 -21.65
C GLY A 301 -31.85 8.35 -20.97
N GLY A 302 -30.83 7.58 -21.35
CA GLY A 302 -30.39 6.41 -20.58
C GLY A 302 -29.55 6.82 -19.37
N GLU A 303 -29.69 6.07 -18.28
CA GLU A 303 -28.91 6.28 -17.06
C GLU A 303 -28.23 4.96 -16.67
N PRO A 304 -26.91 4.97 -16.39
CA PRO A 304 -26.19 3.77 -15.97
C PRO A 304 -26.68 3.27 -14.61
N GLY A 305 -26.59 1.96 -14.40
CA GLY A 305 -26.89 1.31 -13.13
C GLY A 305 -25.84 1.62 -12.07
N MET A 306 -26.21 1.41 -10.80
CA MET A 306 -25.31 1.67 -9.68
C MET A 306 -24.12 0.69 -9.61
N LEU A 307 -24.17 -0.43 -10.34
CA LEU A 307 -23.10 -1.43 -10.37
C LEU A 307 -22.30 -1.42 -11.69
N ASP A 308 -22.62 -0.52 -12.62
CA ASP A 308 -21.90 -0.41 -13.90
C ASP A 308 -20.50 0.19 -13.72
N TYR A 309 -20.30 1.02 -12.70
CA TYR A 309 -19.01 1.58 -12.28
C TYR A 309 -19.08 2.10 -10.84
N CYS A 310 -17.92 2.37 -10.23
CA CYS A 310 -17.86 2.94 -8.90
C CYS A 310 -18.32 4.40 -8.90
N SER A 311 -19.43 4.70 -8.22
CA SER A 311 -20.06 6.02 -8.25
C SER A 311 -20.50 6.50 -6.86
N PRO A 312 -20.56 7.82 -6.60
CA PRO A 312 -21.08 8.34 -5.34
C PRO A 312 -22.50 7.85 -5.00
N GLY A 313 -23.32 7.53 -6.02
CA GLY A 313 -24.63 6.90 -5.84
C GLY A 313 -24.53 5.50 -5.25
N ALA A 314 -23.64 4.66 -5.77
CA ALA A 314 -23.38 3.31 -5.25
C ALA A 314 -22.84 3.35 -3.81
N LEU A 315 -21.86 4.23 -3.55
CA LEU A 315 -21.26 4.42 -2.22
C LEU A 315 -22.31 4.84 -1.18
N GLY A 316 -23.15 5.80 -1.55
CA GLY A 316 -24.24 6.27 -0.71
C GLY A 316 -25.33 5.21 -0.50
N ARG A 317 -25.57 4.34 -1.49
CA ARG A 317 -26.52 3.23 -1.40
C ARG A 317 -26.03 2.11 -0.47
N MET A 318 -24.71 1.87 -0.39
CA MET A 318 -24.10 0.80 0.41
C MET A 318 -24.51 0.80 1.88
N ARG A 319 -24.73 1.97 2.52
CA ARG A 319 -25.21 2.02 3.92
C ARG A 319 -26.58 1.37 4.09
N THR A 320 -27.46 1.52 3.11
CA THR A 320 -28.80 0.93 3.14
C THR A 320 -28.70 -0.56 2.86
N VAL A 321 -27.90 -0.94 1.86
CA VAL A 321 -27.67 -2.34 1.48
C VAL A 321 -27.08 -3.13 2.64
N LEU A 322 -25.94 -2.70 3.19
CA LEU A 322 -25.34 -3.33 4.35
C LEU A 322 -26.26 -3.29 5.57
N GLY A 323 -27.01 -2.21 5.76
CA GLY A 323 -28.02 -2.15 6.82
C GLY A 323 -29.09 -3.23 6.70
N GLN A 324 -29.56 -3.53 5.48
CA GLN A 324 -30.52 -4.62 5.22
C GLN A 324 -29.89 -6.01 5.29
N LEU A 325 -28.64 -6.14 4.84
CA LEU A 325 -27.95 -7.42 4.81
C LEU A 325 -27.44 -7.83 6.18
N ILE A 326 -26.78 -6.97 6.94
CA ILE A 326 -26.08 -7.36 8.18
C ILE A 326 -26.27 -6.37 9.33
N GLY A 327 -26.76 -5.15 9.04
CA GLY A 327 -26.90 -4.07 10.03
C GLY A 327 -25.61 -3.28 10.23
N ALA A 328 -25.74 -1.98 10.48
CA ALA A 328 -24.62 -1.06 10.67
C ALA A 328 -23.76 -1.37 11.92
N ASP A 329 -24.30 -2.06 12.92
CA ASP A 329 -23.53 -2.52 14.09
C ASP A 329 -22.55 -3.66 13.77
N ALA A 330 -22.75 -4.40 12.67
CA ALA A 330 -21.95 -5.56 12.32
C ALA A 330 -20.57 -5.22 11.72
N TYR A 331 -20.35 -3.96 11.28
CA TYR A 331 -19.11 -3.58 10.62
C TYR A 331 -18.59 -2.21 11.07
N ASP A 332 -17.29 -1.99 10.88
CA ASP A 332 -16.63 -0.69 11.10
C ASP A 332 -16.19 -0.05 9.78
N LEU A 333 -16.05 -0.85 8.73
CA LEU A 333 -15.66 -0.46 7.38
C LEU A 333 -16.48 -1.31 6.40
N GLY A 334 -17.03 -0.70 5.36
CA GLY A 334 -17.65 -1.41 4.25
C GLY A 334 -17.01 -1.01 2.92
N HIS A 335 -16.97 -1.93 1.98
CA HIS A 335 -16.36 -1.68 0.68
C HIS A 335 -17.04 -2.53 -0.39
N LEU A 336 -17.29 -1.96 -1.56
CA LEU A 336 -17.88 -2.65 -2.72
C LEU A 336 -16.76 -3.05 -3.70
N VAL A 337 -16.75 -4.29 -4.16
CA VAL A 337 -15.86 -4.76 -5.23
C VAL A 337 -16.64 -5.19 -6.45
N LEU A 338 -16.22 -4.71 -7.62
CA LEU A 338 -16.83 -4.99 -8.91
C LEU A 338 -15.86 -5.75 -9.83
N GLY A 339 -16.41 -6.65 -10.65
CA GLY A 339 -15.71 -7.35 -11.73
C GLY A 339 -15.87 -6.67 -13.11
N VAL A 340 -16.09 -5.36 -13.12
CA VAL A 340 -16.20 -4.52 -14.33
C VAL A 340 -15.15 -3.42 -14.30
N ASN A 341 -14.95 -2.71 -15.42
CA ASN A 341 -14.05 -1.57 -15.47
C ASN A 341 -14.66 -0.33 -14.80
N GLY A 342 -14.72 -0.38 -13.47
CA GLY A 342 -15.47 0.57 -12.65
C GLY A 342 -14.64 1.66 -11.98
N GLY A 343 -13.31 1.56 -12.00
CA GLY A 343 -12.41 2.50 -11.31
C GLY A 343 -12.41 2.35 -9.77
N GLY A 344 -11.73 3.25 -9.07
CA GLY A 344 -11.78 3.42 -7.62
C GLY A 344 -12.49 4.71 -7.22
N VAL A 345 -13.29 4.65 -6.14
CA VAL A 345 -13.77 5.85 -5.45
C VAL A 345 -14.11 5.56 -3.99
N ALA A 346 -13.73 6.48 -3.10
CA ALA A 346 -14.05 6.40 -1.68
C ALA A 346 -14.31 7.77 -1.05
N TYR A 347 -15.13 7.76 0.00
CA TYR A 347 -15.30 8.90 0.88
C TYR A 347 -14.13 9.03 1.85
N LEU A 348 -13.67 10.26 2.07
CA LEU A 348 -12.52 10.53 2.91
C LEU A 348 -12.88 10.47 4.41
N GLY A 349 -12.22 9.59 5.16
CA GLY A 349 -12.29 9.56 6.62
C GLY A 349 -13.67 9.17 7.17
N VAL A 350 -14.20 8.04 6.70
CA VAL A 350 -15.53 7.53 7.08
C VAL A 350 -15.52 6.28 7.98
N VAL A 351 -14.37 5.63 8.14
CA VAL A 351 -14.25 4.41 8.95
C VAL A 351 -14.82 4.59 10.36
N GLY A 352 -15.70 3.67 10.75
CA GLY A 352 -16.35 3.57 12.05
C GLY A 352 -17.51 4.54 12.27
N GLN A 353 -17.79 5.44 11.33
CA GLN A 353 -18.92 6.38 11.41
C GLN A 353 -20.09 5.96 10.51
N ASP A 354 -21.09 6.83 10.42
CA ASP A 354 -22.03 6.77 9.29
C ASP A 354 -21.26 6.93 7.97
N TYR A 355 -21.75 6.27 6.91
CA TYR A 355 -21.03 6.10 5.63
C TYR A 355 -19.69 5.37 5.72
N SER A 356 -19.40 4.63 6.80
CA SER A 356 -18.24 3.73 6.88
C SER A 356 -18.13 2.74 5.73
N SER A 357 -19.21 2.56 4.95
CA SER A 357 -19.26 1.75 3.73
C SER A 357 -19.00 2.49 2.41
N GLY A 358 -18.63 3.77 2.46
CA GLY A 358 -18.46 4.62 1.29
C GLY A 358 -17.14 4.39 0.57
N GLY A 359 -16.92 3.20 0.02
CA GLY A 359 -15.78 2.86 -0.81
C GLY A 359 -16.13 1.81 -1.86
N CYS A 360 -15.54 1.93 -3.04
CA CYS A 360 -15.72 1.01 -4.15
C CYS A 360 -14.45 0.86 -4.97
N THR A 361 -14.18 -0.36 -5.43
CA THR A 361 -13.14 -0.68 -6.41
C THR A 361 -13.73 -1.59 -7.49
N GLY A 362 -13.47 -1.30 -8.76
CA GLY A 362 -13.91 -2.13 -9.89
C GLY A 362 -12.83 -2.33 -10.94
N LEU A 363 -12.45 -3.60 -11.18
CA LEU A 363 -11.62 -4.01 -12.32
C LEU A 363 -12.21 -5.23 -13.02
N PRO A 364 -12.07 -5.36 -14.36
CA PRO A 364 -12.52 -6.56 -15.10
C PRO A 364 -11.80 -7.84 -14.67
N GLU A 365 -10.53 -7.71 -14.29
CA GLU A 365 -9.70 -8.78 -13.74
C GLU A 365 -9.32 -8.41 -12.29
N PRO A 366 -10.20 -8.67 -11.31
CA PRO A 366 -10.03 -8.21 -9.94
C PRO A 366 -9.03 -9.07 -9.13
N ARG A 367 -7.79 -9.20 -9.64
CA ARG A 367 -6.70 -10.01 -9.08
C ARG A 367 -5.38 -9.23 -9.03
N GLY A 368 -4.40 -9.78 -8.32
CA GLY A 368 -3.05 -9.22 -8.26
C GLY A 368 -2.89 -7.98 -7.40
N ASP A 369 -1.68 -7.39 -7.40
CA ASP A 369 -1.37 -6.19 -6.62
C ASP A 369 -2.02 -4.96 -7.24
N PHE A 370 -2.22 -4.92 -8.55
CA PHE A 370 -2.98 -3.84 -9.17
C PHE A 370 -4.40 -3.74 -8.56
N PHE A 371 -5.09 -4.88 -8.37
CA PHE A 371 -6.36 -4.83 -7.65
C PHE A 371 -6.18 -4.62 -6.13
N ALA A 372 -5.27 -5.35 -5.48
CA ALA A 372 -5.17 -5.37 -4.02
C ALA A 372 -4.53 -4.11 -3.42
N ILE A 373 -3.49 -3.57 -4.05
CA ILE A 373 -2.64 -2.49 -3.56
C ILE A 373 -2.97 -1.17 -4.25
N ASP A 374 -2.97 -1.14 -5.59
CA ASP A 374 -3.19 0.12 -6.32
C ASP A 374 -4.62 0.63 -6.17
N TYR A 375 -5.61 -0.27 -6.06
CA TYR A 375 -7.01 0.12 -5.89
C TYR A 375 -7.55 -0.17 -4.48
N VAL A 376 -7.68 -1.43 -4.06
CA VAL A 376 -8.38 -1.75 -2.79
C VAL A 376 -7.68 -1.11 -1.58
N ALA A 377 -6.34 -1.20 -1.49
CA ALA A 377 -5.61 -0.56 -0.40
C ALA A 377 -5.64 0.97 -0.48
N HIS A 378 -5.64 1.55 -1.69
CA HIS A 378 -5.76 2.99 -1.94
C HIS A 378 -7.12 3.53 -1.47
N GLU A 379 -8.21 2.91 -1.94
CA GLU A 379 -9.56 3.35 -1.66
C GLU A 379 -9.93 3.14 -0.18
N ILE A 380 -9.51 2.03 0.42
CA ILE A 380 -9.62 1.87 1.88
C ILE A 380 -8.76 2.93 2.60
N GLY A 381 -7.63 3.34 2.02
CA GLY A 381 -6.76 4.39 2.55
C GLY A 381 -7.47 5.74 2.65
N HIS A 382 -8.27 6.10 1.64
CA HIS A 382 -9.19 7.24 1.70
C HIS A 382 -10.24 7.08 2.78
N GLN A 383 -10.86 5.91 2.94
CA GLN A 383 -11.82 5.68 4.03
C GLN A 383 -11.18 5.87 5.42
N PHE A 384 -9.86 5.67 5.54
CA PHE A 384 -9.04 5.98 6.72
C PHE A 384 -8.51 7.43 6.80
N SER A 385 -8.93 8.32 5.90
CA SER A 385 -8.54 9.73 5.79
C SER A 385 -7.16 10.00 5.16
N GLY A 386 -6.58 9.05 4.43
CA GLY A 386 -5.39 9.29 3.62
C GLY A 386 -5.71 10.16 2.41
N ASN A 387 -4.96 11.25 2.21
CA ASN A 387 -5.04 12.08 1.00
C ASN A 387 -4.01 11.65 -0.05
N HIS A 388 -4.22 12.07 -1.30
CA HIS A 388 -3.27 11.79 -2.37
C HIS A 388 -1.89 12.40 -2.12
N THR A 389 -0.83 11.65 -2.39
CA THR A 389 0.55 12.07 -2.13
C THR A 389 1.30 12.57 -3.36
N PHE A 390 0.76 12.41 -4.57
CA PHE A 390 1.38 12.84 -5.82
C PHE A 390 1.35 14.36 -6.01
N ASN A 391 2.25 14.91 -6.82
CA ASN A 391 2.35 16.35 -7.14
C ASN A 391 2.28 16.64 -8.65
N GLY A 392 2.00 15.62 -9.47
CA GLY A 392 1.77 15.73 -10.92
C GLY A 392 0.55 16.58 -11.28
N THR A 393 0.41 16.89 -12.55
CA THR A 393 -0.64 17.76 -13.12
C THR A 393 -1.15 17.28 -14.48
N LYS A 394 -0.70 16.11 -14.93
CA LYS A 394 -1.02 15.49 -16.22
C LYS A 394 -1.83 14.22 -16.00
N GLY A 395 -2.58 13.78 -17.03
CA GLY A 395 -3.49 12.62 -16.90
C GLY A 395 -4.43 12.75 -15.70
N ALA A 396 -4.62 11.65 -14.96
CA ALA A 396 -5.48 11.61 -13.76
C ALA A 396 -4.97 12.48 -12.61
N CYS A 397 -3.69 12.87 -12.58
CA CYS A 397 -3.19 13.83 -11.59
C CYS A 397 -3.77 15.24 -11.80
N GLY A 398 -4.29 15.55 -13.00
CA GLY A 398 -4.84 16.86 -13.35
C GLY A 398 -6.11 17.20 -12.56
N GLY A 399 -5.98 18.01 -11.50
CA GLY A 399 -7.12 18.47 -10.69
C GLY A 399 -7.31 17.74 -9.36
N ASN A 400 -6.54 16.68 -9.13
CA ASN A 400 -6.72 15.76 -7.99
C ASN A 400 -5.60 15.89 -6.93
N ILE A 401 -4.81 16.95 -7.03
CA ILE A 401 -3.74 17.25 -6.08
C ILE A 401 -4.32 17.64 -4.71
N SER A 402 -3.66 17.19 -3.64
CA SER A 402 -4.08 17.47 -2.26
C SER A 402 -3.07 18.33 -1.48
N GLU A 403 -3.41 18.70 -0.24
CA GLU A 403 -2.43 19.32 0.68
C GLU A 403 -1.33 18.33 1.14
N ALA A 404 -1.49 17.03 0.86
CA ALA A 404 -0.55 15.96 1.20
C ALA A 404 0.44 15.58 0.07
N SER A 405 0.52 16.39 -0.98
CA SER A 405 1.36 16.12 -2.15
C SER A 405 2.86 16.23 -1.89
N VAL A 406 3.50 15.13 -1.50
CA VAL A 406 4.92 15.03 -1.13
C VAL A 406 5.76 14.16 -2.08
N GLU A 407 5.18 13.67 -3.17
CA GLU A 407 5.85 12.86 -4.19
C GLU A 407 5.85 13.57 -5.55
N PRO A 408 6.97 13.60 -6.30
CA PRO A 408 7.01 14.23 -7.62
C PRO A 408 6.21 13.41 -8.64
N GLY A 409 5.66 14.04 -9.67
CA GLY A 409 4.90 13.33 -10.72
C GLY A 409 3.73 12.56 -10.14
N SER A 410 3.49 11.36 -10.66
CA SER A 410 2.47 10.41 -10.19
C SER A 410 2.70 9.89 -8.76
N GLY A 411 3.90 10.02 -8.20
CA GLY A 411 4.31 9.31 -6.98
C GLY A 411 4.38 7.79 -7.15
N SER A 412 4.67 7.09 -6.05
CA SER A 412 4.75 5.61 -6.00
C SER A 412 4.15 4.96 -4.74
N SER A 413 3.76 5.71 -3.70
CA SER A 413 3.14 5.12 -2.50
C SER A 413 1.68 4.71 -2.73
N VAL A 414 1.10 3.97 -1.78
CA VAL A 414 -0.29 3.49 -1.84
C VAL A 414 -1.31 4.62 -2.06
N MET A 415 -1.05 5.84 -1.58
CA MET A 415 -1.93 6.99 -1.82
C MET A 415 -1.45 7.88 -2.99
N ALA A 416 -0.53 7.41 -3.82
CA ALA A 416 -0.10 8.08 -5.04
C ALA A 416 -0.91 7.57 -6.24
N TYR A 417 -0.70 8.16 -7.42
CA TYR A 417 -1.38 7.84 -8.69
C TYR A 417 -0.43 7.17 -9.68
N ALA A 418 0.39 6.23 -9.19
CA ALA A 418 1.36 5.54 -10.02
C ALA A 418 0.69 4.98 -11.29
N GLY A 419 1.21 5.35 -12.46
CA GLY A 419 0.80 4.81 -13.76
C GLY A 419 -0.39 5.43 -14.46
N ILE A 420 -1.07 6.42 -13.86
CA ILE A 420 -2.30 7.01 -14.42
C ILE A 420 -2.19 8.51 -14.72
N CYS A 421 -1.00 9.09 -14.66
CA CYS A 421 -0.73 10.52 -14.87
C CYS A 421 0.01 10.85 -16.19
N GLY A 422 0.16 9.89 -17.09
CA GLY A 422 0.69 10.10 -18.44
C GLY A 422 2.16 10.50 -18.43
N VAL A 423 2.52 11.66 -19.02
CA VAL A 423 3.92 12.12 -19.02
C VAL A 423 4.47 12.49 -17.63
N ASP A 424 3.60 12.54 -16.62
CA ASP A 424 3.98 12.71 -15.22
C ASP A 424 4.20 11.38 -14.47
N ASP A 425 4.03 10.23 -15.12
CA ASP A 425 4.22 8.92 -14.50
C ASP A 425 5.68 8.67 -14.11
N LEU A 426 5.87 8.34 -12.82
CA LEU A 426 7.14 7.90 -12.28
C LEU A 426 7.39 6.42 -12.55
N GLN A 427 6.34 5.63 -12.45
CA GLN A 427 6.34 4.18 -12.60
C GLN A 427 4.90 3.77 -12.86
N PRO A 428 4.68 2.60 -13.47
CA PRO A 428 3.35 2.23 -13.91
C PRO A 428 2.46 1.70 -12.78
N HIS A 429 3.01 1.38 -11.60
CA HIS A 429 2.25 0.80 -10.47
C HIS A 429 2.82 1.19 -9.12
N THR A 430 2.00 1.01 -8.10
CA THR A 430 2.27 1.36 -6.71
C THR A 430 3.30 0.41 -6.07
N ASP A 431 4.26 0.97 -5.32
CA ASP A 431 5.02 0.16 -4.37
C ASP A 431 4.21 0.04 -3.06
N PRO A 432 4.20 -1.11 -2.38
CA PRO A 432 3.26 -1.41 -1.31
C PRO A 432 3.67 -0.81 0.04
N TYR A 433 3.72 0.52 0.12
CA TYR A 433 4.02 1.29 1.32
C TYR A 433 3.16 2.55 1.39
N PHE A 434 2.88 3.01 2.60
CA PHE A 434 2.32 4.33 2.85
C PHE A 434 3.44 5.36 3.05
N SER A 435 3.25 6.55 2.46
CA SER A 435 4.07 7.71 2.81
C SER A 435 3.94 8.02 4.31
N GLN A 436 4.95 8.61 4.93
CA GLN A 436 4.84 8.93 6.36
C GLN A 436 3.81 10.04 6.63
N LEU A 437 3.49 10.84 5.63
CA LEU A 437 2.40 11.80 5.73
C LEU A 437 1.05 11.09 5.84
N THR A 438 0.79 10.10 4.98
CA THR A 438 -0.41 9.26 5.06
C THR A 438 -0.50 8.52 6.39
N ILE A 439 0.61 7.93 6.88
CA ILE A 439 0.66 7.28 8.20
C ILE A 439 0.21 8.26 9.30
N GLY A 440 0.65 9.52 9.21
CA GLY A 440 0.26 10.58 10.15
C GLY A 440 -1.19 11.04 10.03
N GLU A 441 -1.78 11.04 8.82
CA GLU A 441 -3.19 11.34 8.59
C GLU A 441 -4.10 10.25 9.15
N VAL A 442 -3.84 8.99 8.79
CA VAL A 442 -4.59 7.84 9.29
C VAL A 442 -4.48 7.75 10.81
N THR A 443 -3.27 7.86 11.38
CA THR A 443 -3.06 7.82 12.84
C THR A 443 -3.89 8.88 13.56
N ARG A 444 -3.98 10.09 13.00
CA ARG A 444 -4.77 11.18 13.56
C ARG A 444 -6.26 10.92 13.45
N TYR A 445 -6.73 10.38 12.33
CA TYR A 445 -8.13 10.00 12.17
C TYR A 445 -8.53 8.94 13.20
N VAL A 446 -7.78 7.84 13.29
CA VAL A 446 -8.13 6.69 14.18
C VAL A 446 -7.93 6.96 15.67
N THR A 447 -7.32 8.10 16.02
CA THR A 447 -7.16 8.57 17.42
C THR A 447 -8.04 9.76 17.76
N SER A 448 -8.73 10.35 16.78
CA SER A 448 -9.59 11.51 16.97
C SER A 448 -10.93 11.13 17.61
N THR A 449 -11.55 12.11 18.26
CA THR A 449 -12.94 11.99 18.73
C THR A 449 -13.87 12.39 17.60
N GLN A 450 -14.81 11.51 17.27
CA GLN A 450 -15.78 11.73 16.21
C GLN A 450 -17.16 12.08 16.76
N ARG A 451 -17.99 12.69 15.90
CA ARG A 451 -19.34 13.10 16.28
C ARG A 451 -20.23 11.88 16.45
N ARG A 452 -20.98 11.82 17.55
CA ARG A 452 -21.91 10.73 17.80
C ARG A 452 -23.05 10.71 16.78
N ALA A 453 -23.30 9.56 16.18
CA ALA A 453 -24.36 9.33 15.20
C ALA A 453 -25.75 9.22 15.86
N ILE A 454 -26.78 9.48 15.06
CA ILE A 454 -28.18 9.16 15.34
C ILE A 454 -28.53 7.83 14.65
N GLU A 455 -29.33 7.04 15.35
CA GLU A 455 -29.87 5.78 14.86
C GLU A 455 -30.77 6.02 13.62
N VAL A 456 -30.53 5.25 12.57
CA VAL A 456 -31.43 5.15 11.41
C VAL A 456 -31.71 3.69 11.11
N GLN A 457 -32.99 3.32 11.03
CA GLN A 457 -33.42 1.97 10.68
C GLN A 457 -34.27 2.02 9.42
N THR A 458 -34.11 1.04 8.54
CA THR A 458 -34.86 0.93 7.28
C THR A 458 -35.74 -0.30 7.33
N VAL A 459 -37.04 -0.09 7.12
CA VAL A 459 -38.05 -1.14 6.99
C VAL A 459 -38.27 -1.41 5.52
N SER A 460 -38.09 -2.65 5.09
CA SER A 460 -38.30 -3.11 3.71
C SER A 460 -39.43 -4.13 3.67
N LEU A 461 -40.28 -4.01 2.65
CA LEU A 461 -41.51 -4.80 2.52
C LEU A 461 -41.55 -5.55 1.19
N ARG A 462 -42.21 -6.72 1.17
CA ARG A 462 -42.63 -7.42 -0.05
C ARG A 462 -44.10 -7.77 0.03
N GLY A 463 -44.79 -7.75 -1.11
CA GLY A 463 -46.22 -8.06 -1.22
C GLY A 463 -47.13 -7.06 -0.51
N PHE A 464 -46.67 -5.84 -0.25
CA PHE A 464 -47.44 -4.74 0.36
C PHE A 464 -47.91 -3.78 -0.75
N ASP A 465 -48.78 -4.26 -1.63
CA ASP A 465 -49.13 -3.60 -2.89
C ASP A 465 -50.62 -3.31 -3.05
N THR A 466 -51.45 -3.79 -2.12
CA THR A 466 -52.91 -3.73 -2.18
C THR A 466 -53.48 -3.03 -0.94
N ASP A 467 -54.51 -2.19 -1.11
CA ASP A 467 -55.17 -1.53 0.02
C ASP A 467 -55.80 -2.57 0.96
N GLY A 468 -55.56 -2.41 2.27
CA GLY A 468 -55.89 -3.42 3.28
C GLY A 468 -54.73 -4.33 3.69
N ASP A 469 -53.62 -4.35 2.92
CA ASP A 469 -52.38 -4.96 3.38
C ASP A 469 -51.91 -4.28 4.66
N SER A 470 -51.40 -5.06 5.61
CA SER A 470 -51.04 -4.55 6.94
C SER A 470 -49.67 -5.04 7.39
N ILE A 471 -49.03 -4.21 8.22
CA ILE A 471 -47.83 -4.52 8.97
C ILE A 471 -48.06 -4.21 10.45
N GLU A 472 -47.46 -4.99 11.33
CA GLU A 472 -47.41 -4.72 12.76
C GLU A 472 -46.01 -4.26 13.13
N VAL A 473 -45.89 -3.04 13.66
CA VAL A 473 -44.64 -2.47 14.16
C VAL A 473 -44.61 -2.62 15.68
N ALA A 474 -43.58 -3.27 16.20
CA ALA A 474 -43.41 -3.57 17.61
C ALA A 474 -42.05 -3.13 18.15
N TYR A 475 -42.04 -2.76 19.43
CA TYR A 475 -40.84 -2.44 20.20
C TYR A 475 -41.00 -2.92 21.64
N GLY A 476 -40.27 -3.99 21.99
CA GLY A 476 -40.54 -4.73 23.23
C GLY A 476 -41.92 -5.37 23.18
N ASP A 477 -42.72 -5.17 24.24
CA ASP A 477 -44.06 -5.78 24.37
C ASP A 477 -45.19 -4.91 23.79
N LYS A 478 -44.85 -3.77 23.18
CA LYS A 478 -45.82 -2.84 22.58
C LYS A 478 -45.82 -2.98 21.06
N SER A 479 -47.00 -2.99 20.47
CA SER A 479 -47.16 -3.01 19.01
C SER A 479 -48.28 -2.10 18.51
N ARG A 480 -48.22 -1.75 17.22
CA ARG A 480 -49.21 -0.97 16.48
C ARG A 480 -49.32 -1.48 15.05
N THR A 481 -50.55 -1.56 14.54
CA THR A 481 -50.83 -1.96 13.16
C THR A 481 -50.87 -0.75 12.24
N LEU A 482 -50.22 -0.87 11.09
CA LEU A 482 -50.30 0.05 9.97
C LEU A 482 -50.91 -0.68 8.78
N THR A 483 -51.89 -0.06 8.13
CA THR A 483 -52.64 -0.62 7.00
C THR A 483 -52.53 0.31 5.80
N ARG A 484 -52.20 -0.27 4.64
CA ARG A 484 -52.15 0.44 3.36
C ARG A 484 -53.53 0.99 2.99
N GLY A 485 -53.56 2.23 2.50
CA GLY A 485 -54.81 2.93 2.18
C GLY A 485 -55.53 3.54 3.40
N GLU A 486 -55.09 3.24 4.62
CA GLU A 486 -55.64 3.80 5.85
C GLU A 486 -54.64 4.72 6.57
N ASN A 487 -53.83 4.17 7.48
CA ASN A 487 -52.92 4.93 8.34
C ASN A 487 -51.45 4.81 7.94
N TYR A 488 -51.11 4.11 6.86
CA TYR A 488 -49.75 4.05 6.30
C TYR A 488 -49.36 5.36 5.58
N THR A 489 -49.11 6.41 6.37
CA THR A 489 -48.66 7.75 5.96
C THR A 489 -47.50 8.18 6.85
N SER A 490 -46.69 9.18 6.48
CA SER A 490 -45.59 9.65 7.36
C SER A 490 -46.08 9.92 8.79
N ALA A 491 -47.17 10.66 8.97
CA ALA A 491 -47.72 10.98 10.28
C ALA A 491 -48.25 9.73 11.03
N GLY A 492 -48.88 8.80 10.32
CA GLY A 492 -49.39 7.57 10.93
C GLY A 492 -48.28 6.62 11.37
N VAL A 493 -47.23 6.48 10.55
CA VAL A 493 -46.04 5.68 10.88
C VAL A 493 -45.26 6.33 12.04
N GLU A 494 -45.07 7.66 12.02
CA GLU A 494 -44.47 8.41 13.14
C GLU A 494 -45.25 8.14 14.43
N ALA A 495 -46.57 8.35 14.43
CA ALA A 495 -47.40 8.13 15.61
C ALA A 495 -47.35 6.68 16.12
N ALA A 496 -47.30 5.70 15.22
CA ALA A 496 -47.19 4.29 15.60
C ALA A 496 -45.85 3.99 16.27
N ILE A 497 -44.74 4.45 15.70
CA ILE A 497 -43.39 4.22 16.24
C ILE A 497 -43.17 5.00 17.54
N GLU A 498 -43.59 6.26 17.61
CA GLU A 498 -43.52 7.07 18.84
C GLU A 498 -44.34 6.43 19.97
N ALA A 499 -45.49 5.83 19.68
CA ALA A 499 -46.33 5.17 20.68
C ALA A 499 -45.67 3.89 21.27
N VAL A 500 -44.92 3.13 20.48
CA VAL A 500 -44.25 1.91 20.94
C VAL A 500 -42.88 2.19 21.56
N THR A 501 -42.14 3.17 21.04
CA THR A 501 -40.78 3.50 21.51
C THR A 501 -40.72 4.59 22.58
N GLY A 502 -41.65 5.55 22.57
CA GLY A 502 -41.57 6.78 23.35
C GLY A 502 -40.51 7.78 22.86
N ILE A 503 -39.97 7.59 21.66
CA ILE A 503 -38.91 8.41 21.05
C ILE A 503 -39.51 9.12 19.85
N ASN A 504 -39.30 10.44 19.74
CA ASN A 504 -39.70 11.19 18.55
C ASN A 504 -38.92 10.71 17.33
N VAL A 505 -39.62 10.47 16.22
CA VAL A 505 -39.00 10.02 14.98
C VAL A 505 -39.45 10.85 13.78
N ARG A 506 -38.69 10.75 12.69
CA ARG A 506 -39.12 11.21 11.37
C ARG A 506 -39.07 10.05 10.39
N ILE A 507 -40.05 10.04 9.50
CA ILE A 507 -40.19 8.99 8.50
C ILE A 507 -39.87 9.55 7.13
N ALA A 508 -38.95 8.88 6.45
CA ALA A 508 -38.53 9.21 5.10
C ALA A 508 -38.83 8.07 4.13
N LYS A 509 -38.75 8.39 2.83
CA LYS A 509 -38.86 7.41 1.75
C LYS A 509 -37.78 6.35 1.92
N TRP A 510 -38.09 5.10 1.53
CA TRP A 510 -37.08 4.05 1.47
C TRP A 510 -35.89 4.49 0.61
N GLY A 511 -34.68 4.22 1.11
CA GLY A 511 -33.44 4.65 0.47
C GLY A 511 -33.18 6.15 0.55
N TYR A 512 -33.78 6.91 1.47
CA TYR A 512 -33.41 8.32 1.75
C TYR A 512 -32.01 8.43 2.39
N ASP A 513 -31.36 9.57 2.21
CA ASP A 513 -30.09 9.89 2.88
C ASP A 513 -30.30 10.89 4.01
N ALA A 514 -30.36 10.40 5.25
CA ALA A 514 -30.62 11.26 6.39
C ALA A 514 -29.48 12.25 6.65
N TYR A 515 -28.24 11.85 6.42
CA TYR A 515 -27.07 12.66 6.76
C TYR A 515 -26.75 13.67 5.66
N GLY A 516 -27.08 13.36 4.40
CA GLY A 516 -27.01 14.29 3.27
C GLY A 516 -25.62 14.87 3.01
N ASP A 517 -24.59 14.29 3.61
CA ASP A 517 -23.23 14.84 3.60
C ASP A 517 -22.51 14.55 2.27
N PHE A 518 -22.93 13.51 1.53
CA PHE A 518 -22.12 12.96 0.42
C PHE A 518 -22.87 12.69 -0.91
N SER A 519 -24.18 12.94 -1.07
CA SER A 519 -24.87 12.65 -2.36
C SER A 519 -25.94 13.64 -2.84
N GLN A 520 -26.09 13.73 -4.17
CA GLN A 520 -27.23 14.32 -4.89
C GLN A 520 -28.13 13.26 -5.58
N ALA A 521 -27.79 11.96 -5.50
CA ALA A 521 -28.38 10.87 -6.29
C ALA A 521 -29.10 9.78 -5.46
N ILE A 522 -29.42 10.07 -4.19
CA ILE A 522 -30.18 9.17 -3.33
C ILE A 522 -31.69 9.54 -3.35
N ALA A 523 -32.57 8.69 -2.81
CA ALA A 523 -34.00 8.97 -2.80
C ALA A 523 -34.30 10.32 -2.10
N PRO A 524 -35.20 11.16 -2.64
CA PRO A 524 -35.54 12.43 -2.05
C PRO A 524 -36.29 12.25 -0.73
N PRO A 525 -36.35 13.28 0.14
CA PRO A 525 -37.24 13.24 1.29
C PRO A 525 -38.67 13.01 0.80
N GLY A 526 -39.41 12.14 1.48
CA GLY A 526 -40.71 11.70 0.99
C GLY A 526 -41.42 10.79 1.98
N ARG A 527 -42.66 10.44 1.63
CA ARG A 527 -43.50 9.55 2.41
C ARG A 527 -43.09 8.07 2.25
N PRO A 528 -43.51 7.18 3.17
CA PRO A 528 -43.46 5.74 2.96
C PRO A 528 -43.99 5.34 1.58
N ILE A 529 -43.37 4.32 0.99
CA ILE A 529 -43.80 3.71 -0.27
C ILE A 529 -44.12 2.24 -0.04
N ASP A 530 -44.66 1.58 -1.06
CA ASP A 530 -45.02 0.14 -1.01
C ASP A 530 -43.80 -0.75 -0.68
N ALA A 531 -42.60 -0.33 -1.09
CA ALA A 531 -41.37 -1.01 -0.74
C ALA A 531 -40.91 -0.83 0.72
N GLY A 532 -41.49 0.12 1.45
CA GLY A 532 -41.15 0.41 2.84
C GLY A 532 -40.82 1.87 3.11
N PHE A 533 -40.04 2.10 4.17
CA PHE A 533 -39.70 3.43 4.68
C PHE A 533 -38.44 3.42 5.56
N GLN A 534 -37.86 4.60 5.76
CA GLN A 534 -36.77 4.80 6.73
C GLN A 534 -37.26 5.53 7.98
N VAL A 535 -36.71 5.14 9.12
CA VAL A 535 -36.97 5.70 10.45
C VAL A 535 -35.72 6.39 10.95
N ILE A 536 -35.77 7.71 11.04
CA ILE A 536 -34.73 8.53 11.67
C ILE A 536 -35.18 8.76 13.11
N PHE A 537 -34.42 8.29 14.11
CA PHE A 537 -34.75 8.46 15.52
C PHE A 537 -34.38 9.86 16.03
N ASN A 538 -34.97 10.87 15.40
CA ASN A 538 -34.78 12.29 15.65
C ASN A 538 -36.07 13.07 15.41
N ASP A 539 -36.17 14.27 15.99
CA ASP A 539 -37.31 15.17 15.79
C ASP A 539 -37.27 15.93 14.45
N LYS A 540 -36.14 15.88 13.75
CA LYS A 540 -35.92 16.41 12.40
C LYS A 540 -35.26 15.38 11.50
N LEU A 541 -35.43 15.57 10.19
CA LEU A 541 -34.75 14.73 9.20
C LEU A 541 -33.22 14.88 9.27
N ASP A 542 -32.73 16.08 9.60
CA ASP A 542 -31.30 16.35 9.81
C ASP A 542 -30.80 15.71 11.13
N PRO A 543 -29.97 14.64 11.10
CA PRO A 543 -29.47 13.92 12.27
C PRO A 543 -28.44 14.74 13.08
N PHE A 544 -27.99 15.85 12.53
CA PHE A 544 -27.05 16.76 13.15
C PHE A 544 -27.69 17.96 13.82
N ASP A 545 -29.01 18.03 13.88
CA ASP A 545 -29.63 19.02 14.75
C ASP A 545 -29.28 18.77 16.23
N THR A 546 -29.31 19.85 17.01
CA THR A 546 -29.07 19.86 18.46
C THR A 546 -30.29 19.43 19.29
N GLY A 547 -31.27 18.78 18.64
CA GLY A 547 -32.49 18.27 19.25
C GLY A 547 -32.26 17.24 20.35
N LYS A 548 -33.35 16.77 20.99
CA LYS A 548 -33.31 15.85 22.14
C LYS A 548 -33.09 14.37 21.77
N ALA A 549 -32.61 14.09 20.56
CA ALA A 549 -32.56 12.74 20.04
C ALA A 549 -31.56 11.84 20.77
N PRO A 550 -31.89 10.55 20.96
CA PRO A 550 -31.00 9.59 21.59
C PRO A 550 -29.78 9.31 20.71
N ARG A 551 -28.61 9.86 21.07
CA ARG A 551 -27.32 9.54 20.45
C ARG A 551 -26.71 8.26 21.06
N LYS A 552 -27.39 7.13 20.87
CA LYS A 552 -27.01 5.78 21.32
C LYS A 552 -27.59 4.72 20.37
N ASN A 553 -26.97 3.54 20.31
CA ASN A 553 -27.49 2.40 19.55
C ASN A 553 -28.84 1.99 20.16
N LEU A 554 -29.86 1.86 19.32
CA LEU A 554 -31.21 1.46 19.71
C LEU A 554 -31.49 0.04 19.25
N ARG A 555 -32.28 -0.70 20.04
CA ARG A 555 -32.83 -1.98 19.60
C ARG A 555 -33.56 -1.80 18.26
N SER A 556 -33.39 -2.75 17.33
CA SER A 556 -34.14 -2.78 16.09
C SER A 556 -35.65 -2.89 16.34
N LEU A 557 -36.45 -2.16 15.53
CA LEU A 557 -37.89 -2.39 15.45
C LEU A 557 -38.16 -3.83 15.01
N SER A 558 -39.22 -4.43 15.53
CA SER A 558 -39.75 -5.69 15.01
C SER A 558 -40.94 -5.35 14.12
N VAL A 559 -40.87 -5.71 12.84
CA VAL A 559 -41.97 -5.47 11.89
C VAL A 559 -42.36 -6.81 11.27
N THR A 560 -43.65 -7.14 11.36
CA THR A 560 -44.21 -8.37 10.77
C THR A 560 -45.33 -8.02 9.80
N GLY A 561 -45.37 -8.69 8.65
CA GLY A 561 -46.45 -8.51 7.68
C GLY A 561 -47.68 -9.35 8.01
N GLY A 562 -48.85 -8.86 7.61
CA GLY A 562 -50.07 -9.65 7.51
C GLY A 562 -49.98 -10.73 6.43
N SER A 563 -51.11 -11.38 6.13
CA SER A 563 -51.15 -12.44 5.12
C SER A 563 -50.64 -11.94 3.75
N GLY A 564 -49.61 -12.59 3.20
CA GLY A 564 -49.01 -12.24 1.90
C GLY A 564 -47.93 -11.15 1.95
N VAL A 565 -47.77 -10.47 3.09
CA VAL A 565 -46.76 -9.43 3.29
C VAL A 565 -45.58 -10.00 4.06
N THR A 566 -44.36 -9.70 3.61
CA THR A 566 -43.15 -9.93 4.40
C THR A 566 -42.47 -8.61 4.70
N ALA A 567 -41.83 -8.53 5.87
CA ALA A 567 -41.13 -7.33 6.33
C ALA A 567 -39.75 -7.71 6.89
N SER A 568 -38.77 -6.86 6.63
CA SER A 568 -37.45 -6.89 7.26
C SER A 568 -37.08 -5.51 7.79
N VAL A 569 -36.31 -5.47 8.87
CA VAL A 569 -35.77 -4.24 9.43
C VAL A 569 -34.26 -4.36 9.47
N GLY A 570 -33.59 -3.37 8.89
CA GLY A 570 -32.14 -3.26 8.91
C GLY A 570 -31.70 -1.97 9.59
N GLU A 571 -30.61 -2.00 10.34
CA GLU A 571 -29.99 -0.81 10.92
C GLU A 571 -29.09 -0.16 9.86
N THR A 572 -29.48 1.01 9.35
CA THR A 572 -28.75 1.75 8.30
C THR A 572 -27.69 2.67 8.87
N ALA A 573 -27.88 3.16 10.09
CA ALA A 573 -26.89 3.90 10.84
C ALA A 573 -26.96 3.53 12.32
N LYS A 574 -25.85 3.07 12.88
CA LYS A 574 -25.71 2.78 14.30
C LYS A 574 -25.68 4.06 15.12
N GLY A 575 -26.64 4.22 16.02
CA GLY A 575 -26.65 5.35 16.94
C GLY A 575 -25.47 5.34 17.92
N GLY A 576 -25.00 6.52 18.33
CA GLY A 576 -24.07 6.67 19.46
C GLY A 576 -22.61 6.86 19.10
N ALA A 577 -21.73 6.21 19.87
CA ALA A 577 -20.29 6.40 19.71
C ALA A 577 -19.80 5.77 18.42
N VAL A 578 -18.95 6.50 17.71
CA VAL A 578 -18.32 6.12 16.46
C VAL A 578 -17.09 5.25 16.74
N ALA A 579 -16.88 4.21 15.92
CA ALA A 579 -15.82 3.21 16.08
C ALA A 579 -14.59 3.48 15.21
N ASN A 580 -14.23 4.75 14.98
CA ASN A 580 -13.10 5.14 14.12
C ASN A 580 -11.74 4.68 14.65
N GLY A 581 -11.66 4.24 15.91
CA GLY A 581 -10.47 3.61 16.48
C GLY A 581 -10.38 2.08 16.27
N GLY A 582 -11.40 1.47 15.67
CA GLY A 582 -11.60 0.03 15.53
C GLY A 582 -12.44 -0.56 16.66
N ASP A 583 -13.08 -1.70 16.39
CA ASP A 583 -13.79 -2.51 17.39
C ASP A 583 -12.84 -2.96 18.51
N GLN A 584 -11.58 -3.28 18.17
CA GLN A 584 -10.58 -3.72 19.13
C GLN A 584 -9.29 -2.92 19.02
N VAL A 585 -8.77 -2.47 20.16
CA VAL A 585 -7.45 -1.82 20.27
C VAL A 585 -6.58 -2.61 21.24
N ALA A 586 -5.66 -3.41 20.71
CA ALA A 586 -4.74 -4.23 21.47
C ALA A 586 -3.40 -3.50 21.66
N THR A 587 -2.86 -3.51 22.88
CA THR A 587 -1.46 -3.11 23.11
C THR A 587 -0.60 -4.33 22.84
N THR A 588 0.29 -4.25 21.86
CA THR A 588 1.20 -5.35 21.53
C THR A 588 2.37 -5.36 22.52
N THR A 589 3.28 -6.34 22.37
CA THR A 589 4.58 -6.34 23.05
C THR A 589 5.64 -5.55 22.29
N ASN A 590 5.37 -5.17 21.05
CA ASN A 590 6.27 -4.48 20.15
C ASN A 590 6.31 -2.98 20.45
N HIS A 591 7.48 -2.35 20.34
CA HIS A 591 7.72 -0.93 20.48
C HIS A 591 8.03 -0.32 19.12
N LYS A 592 7.53 0.89 18.87
CA LYS A 592 7.94 1.66 17.71
C LYS A 592 9.46 1.88 17.72
N PRO A 593 10.17 1.81 16.59
CA PRO A 593 11.60 2.09 16.54
C PRO A 593 11.89 3.53 16.98
N VAL A 594 13.12 3.83 17.38
CA VAL A 594 13.60 5.20 17.64
C VAL A 594 14.55 5.60 16.53
N VAL A 595 14.10 6.51 15.66
CA VAL A 595 14.82 6.94 14.44
C VAL A 595 15.63 8.21 14.69
N ASN A 596 16.75 8.35 13.97
CA ASN A 596 17.60 9.53 13.95
C ASN A 596 18.03 9.84 12.51
N ALA A 597 17.52 10.93 11.94
CA ALA A 597 17.81 11.40 10.59
C ALA A 597 19.13 12.18 10.48
N GLY A 598 19.80 12.39 11.61
CA GLY A 598 21.05 13.12 11.70
C GLY A 598 20.85 14.63 11.88
N LYS A 599 21.87 15.41 11.52
CA LYS A 599 21.89 16.86 11.78
C LYS A 599 21.58 17.64 10.52
N ASN A 600 20.85 18.75 10.66
CA ASN A 600 20.62 19.73 9.59
C ASN A 600 21.90 20.10 8.83
N ARG A 601 21.76 20.32 7.51
CA ARG A 601 22.87 20.58 6.60
C ARG A 601 22.61 21.77 5.69
N VAL A 602 23.70 22.29 5.13
CA VAL A 602 23.67 23.31 4.09
C VAL A 602 24.48 22.82 2.90
N ILE A 603 23.83 22.68 1.76
CA ILE A 603 24.45 22.20 0.52
C ILE A 603 24.55 23.34 -0.52
N PRO A 604 25.49 23.25 -1.47
CA PRO A 604 25.48 24.11 -2.66
C PRO A 604 24.25 23.82 -3.55
N VAL A 605 23.94 24.75 -4.46
CA VAL A 605 22.90 24.50 -5.50
C VAL A 605 23.40 23.43 -6.48
N GLN A 606 22.48 22.66 -7.07
CA GLN A 606 22.79 21.74 -8.18
C GLN A 606 23.96 20.80 -7.85
N THR A 607 23.94 20.16 -6.69
CA THR A 607 25.05 19.29 -6.27
C THR A 607 24.50 18.07 -5.53
N PRO A 608 24.89 16.85 -5.94
CA PRO A 608 24.54 15.62 -5.25
C PRO A 608 24.91 15.63 -3.76
N PHE A 609 24.11 14.94 -2.96
CA PHE A 609 24.37 14.78 -1.52
C PHE A 609 23.90 13.44 -0.99
N THR A 610 24.46 13.01 0.14
CA THR A 610 24.09 11.75 0.80
C THR A 610 23.56 12.01 2.20
N LEU A 611 22.36 11.51 2.49
CA LEU A 611 21.82 11.46 3.85
C LEU A 611 22.14 10.13 4.51
N LYS A 612 22.29 10.16 5.82
CA LYS A 612 22.62 9.01 6.67
C LYS A 612 21.89 9.17 7.99
N GLY A 613 21.05 8.21 8.32
CA GLY A 613 20.46 8.10 9.63
C GLY A 613 20.77 6.75 10.28
N ALA A 614 19.99 6.45 11.30
CA ALA A 614 19.97 5.17 11.99
C ALA A 614 18.64 5.03 12.72
N ALA A 615 18.28 3.81 13.10
CA ALA A 615 17.24 3.56 14.08
C ALA A 615 17.74 2.55 15.11
N LYS A 616 17.04 2.51 16.24
CA LYS A 616 17.18 1.45 17.22
C LYS A 616 15.80 0.96 17.61
N ASP A 617 15.60 -0.35 17.50
CA ASP A 617 14.42 -1.02 18.00
C ASP A 617 14.66 -1.55 19.42
N ALA A 618 13.63 -1.49 20.28
CA ALA A 618 13.75 -1.91 21.68
C ALA A 618 13.60 -3.42 21.86
N ASP A 619 12.86 -4.08 20.97
CA ASP A 619 12.56 -5.50 20.98
C ASP A 619 13.60 -6.32 20.20
N GLY A 620 14.42 -5.62 19.41
CA GLY A 620 15.54 -6.20 18.67
C GLY A 620 15.17 -6.60 17.24
N ASP A 621 14.02 -6.11 16.75
CA ASP A 621 13.57 -6.32 15.39
C ASP A 621 14.48 -5.59 14.38
N ASP A 622 14.63 -6.20 13.20
CA ASP A 622 15.31 -5.55 12.08
C ASP A 622 14.49 -4.37 11.57
N VAL A 623 15.15 -3.23 11.37
CA VAL A 623 14.50 -2.01 10.89
C VAL A 623 14.82 -1.79 9.41
N THR A 624 13.78 -1.59 8.60
CA THR A 624 13.90 -1.11 7.22
C THR A 624 13.64 0.40 7.16
N PHE A 625 14.19 1.05 6.14
CA PHE A 625 14.27 2.51 6.04
C PHE A 625 13.77 3.03 4.70
N VAL A 626 13.06 4.16 4.74
CA VAL A 626 12.74 4.98 3.57
C VAL A 626 13.11 6.42 3.86
N TRP A 627 13.73 7.08 2.89
CA TRP A 627 13.96 8.52 2.92
C TRP A 627 12.98 9.22 2.00
N GLU A 628 12.26 10.19 2.54
CA GLU A 628 11.28 10.98 1.80
C GLU A 628 11.58 12.47 1.87
N GLN A 629 11.27 13.20 0.78
CA GLN A 629 11.23 14.65 0.84
C GLN A 629 9.82 15.10 1.23
N ASN A 630 9.66 15.51 2.48
CA ASN A 630 8.38 15.92 3.06
C ASN A 630 8.08 17.42 2.82
N ASP A 631 8.32 17.91 1.60
CA ASP A 631 7.96 19.28 1.19
C ASP A 631 6.71 19.22 0.31
N THR A 632 5.55 19.60 0.86
CA THR A 632 4.29 19.65 0.13
C THR A 632 4.34 20.55 -1.12
N GLY A 633 3.75 20.03 -2.19
CA GLY A 633 3.70 20.64 -3.51
C GLY A 633 2.46 21.51 -3.74
N VAL A 634 2.36 22.03 -4.96
CA VAL A 634 1.26 22.91 -5.42
C VAL A 634 0.81 22.54 -6.83
N GLY A 635 1.21 21.38 -7.32
CA GLY A 635 0.99 20.94 -8.68
C GLY A 635 2.15 21.39 -9.54
N THR A 636 2.99 20.46 -9.95
CA THR A 636 4.08 20.73 -10.88
C THR A 636 4.32 19.49 -11.71
N SER A 637 4.16 19.62 -13.03
CA SER A 637 4.49 18.55 -13.96
C SER A 637 5.90 18.01 -13.71
N LEU A 638 6.02 16.68 -13.76
CA LEU A 638 7.27 15.95 -13.58
C LEU A 638 8.33 16.49 -14.55
N VAL A 639 7.94 16.72 -15.79
CA VAL A 639 8.84 17.08 -16.89
C VAL A 639 9.08 18.59 -16.99
N ASP A 640 8.60 19.39 -16.03
CA ASP A 640 8.93 20.81 -15.92
C ASP A 640 10.29 21.02 -15.23
N ASN A 641 11.18 21.75 -15.91
CA ASN A 641 12.47 22.19 -15.37
C ASN A 641 12.34 23.33 -14.34
N ARG A 642 11.16 23.94 -14.21
CA ARG A 642 10.86 25.04 -13.29
C ARG A 642 10.22 24.52 -11.99
N LYS A 643 10.94 23.66 -11.26
CA LYS A 643 10.52 23.18 -9.94
C LYS A 643 10.85 24.20 -8.85
N ILE A 644 9.91 25.09 -8.54
CA ILE A 644 10.08 26.14 -7.52
C ILE A 644 9.68 25.63 -6.13
N PHE A 645 8.59 24.89 -6.04
CA PHE A 645 8.01 24.38 -4.81
C PHE A 645 7.80 22.86 -4.87
N GLY A 646 7.57 22.25 -3.71
CA GLY A 646 7.22 20.84 -3.62
C GLY A 646 8.40 19.88 -3.69
N PRO A 647 8.09 18.58 -3.87
CA PRO A 647 9.07 17.52 -3.87
C PRO A 647 9.91 17.51 -5.16
N LEU A 648 11.19 17.19 -5.01
CA LEU A 648 12.16 17.10 -6.10
C LEU A 648 12.70 15.68 -6.29
N PHE A 649 12.59 14.83 -5.27
CA PHE A 649 13.18 13.49 -5.22
C PHE A 649 12.06 12.46 -4.97
N ARG A 650 12.01 11.41 -5.79
CA ARG A 650 11.11 10.26 -5.58
C ARG A 650 11.48 9.47 -4.31
N MET A 651 10.59 8.58 -3.86
CA MET A 651 10.74 7.89 -2.58
C MET A 651 11.81 6.80 -2.58
N PHE A 652 11.89 6.05 -3.68
CA PHE A 652 12.95 5.07 -3.91
C PHE A 652 13.95 5.58 -4.93
N SER A 653 15.18 5.09 -4.82
CA SER A 653 16.26 5.50 -5.71
C SER A 653 15.91 5.24 -7.17
N ASP A 654 15.31 4.10 -7.47
CA ASP A 654 14.93 3.69 -8.82
C ASP A 654 13.41 3.70 -8.98
N ASN A 655 12.92 3.93 -10.19
CA ASN A 655 11.51 3.69 -10.49
C ASN A 655 11.28 2.19 -10.59
N ALA A 656 10.10 1.73 -10.19
CA ALA A 656 9.72 0.35 -10.44
C ALA A 656 9.69 0.10 -11.95
N VAL A 657 10.45 -0.90 -12.39
CA VAL A 657 10.46 -1.34 -13.80
C VAL A 657 9.48 -2.50 -13.88
N VAL A 658 8.22 -2.14 -14.05
CA VAL A 658 7.09 -3.07 -14.11
C VAL A 658 6.38 -2.83 -15.44
N THR A 659 5.84 -3.85 -16.10
CA THR A 659 4.91 -3.62 -17.22
C THR A 659 3.46 -3.48 -16.70
N ASN A 660 2.54 -2.95 -17.52
CA ASN A 660 1.12 -2.84 -17.15
C ASN A 660 0.50 -4.20 -16.82
N GLU A 661 0.89 -5.21 -17.59
CA GLU A 661 0.46 -6.59 -17.44
C GLU A 661 0.93 -7.17 -16.12
N ALA A 662 2.21 -6.94 -15.84
CA ALA A 662 2.89 -7.63 -14.79
C ALA A 662 2.39 -7.17 -13.41
N ALA A 663 1.82 -5.97 -13.29
CA ALA A 663 1.17 -5.56 -12.05
C ALA A 663 -0.19 -6.15 -11.75
N GLN A 664 -0.86 -6.77 -12.72
CA GLN A 664 -2.03 -7.59 -12.42
C GLN A 664 -1.68 -8.88 -11.66
N GLN A 665 -0.43 -9.02 -11.23
CA GLN A 665 0.09 -10.08 -10.38
C GLN A 665 0.41 -9.53 -8.99
N SER A 666 0.42 -10.36 -7.94
CA SER A 666 0.57 -9.91 -6.54
C SER A 666 1.72 -10.66 -5.87
N PRO A 667 2.89 -10.06 -5.51
CA PRO A 667 3.30 -8.71 -5.84
C PRO A 667 3.48 -8.47 -7.32
N SER A 668 3.41 -7.18 -7.63
CA SER A 668 3.80 -6.66 -8.91
C SER A 668 5.33 -6.63 -9.06
N PRO A 669 5.87 -7.09 -10.20
CA PRO A 669 7.27 -7.00 -10.56
C PRO A 669 8.04 -5.76 -10.31
N GLY A 670 9.30 -5.91 -9.88
CA GLY A 670 10.22 -4.79 -9.86
C GLY A 670 9.77 -3.67 -8.91
N GLN A 671 8.79 -3.94 -8.04
CA GLN A 671 8.39 -3.05 -6.96
C GLN A 671 9.61 -2.74 -6.09
N ASN A 672 9.70 -1.48 -5.71
CA ASN A 672 10.70 -1.05 -4.76
C ASN A 672 10.31 -1.46 -3.35
N THR A 673 11.31 -1.78 -2.55
CA THR A 673 11.08 -2.20 -1.17
C THR A 673 11.96 -1.41 -0.21
N ALA A 674 11.45 -1.20 1.01
CA ALA A 674 12.24 -0.61 2.08
C ALA A 674 13.42 -1.52 2.41
N THR A 675 14.62 -0.94 2.50
CA THR A 675 15.85 -1.71 2.74
C THR A 675 16.41 -1.47 4.14
N THR A 676 17.36 -2.29 4.58
CA THR A 676 18.07 -2.07 5.85
C THR A 676 19.07 -0.91 5.81
N SER A 677 19.22 -0.23 4.67
CA SER A 677 20.13 0.92 4.54
C SER A 677 19.44 2.23 4.92
N ALA A 678 19.80 2.80 6.07
CA ALA A 678 19.43 4.17 6.45
C ALA A 678 20.22 5.27 5.69
N LYS A 679 20.90 4.92 4.60
CA LYS A 679 21.73 5.81 3.78
C LYS A 679 21.19 5.84 2.35
N ARG A 680 20.97 7.05 1.83
CA ARG A 680 20.59 7.29 0.44
C ARG A 680 21.32 8.51 -0.13
N SER A 681 21.67 8.44 -1.41
CA SER A 681 22.19 9.58 -2.17
C SER A 681 21.04 10.20 -2.98
N PHE A 682 21.11 11.51 -3.19
CA PHE A 682 20.14 12.29 -3.96
C PHE A 682 20.86 13.09 -5.05
N PRO A 683 20.73 12.72 -6.34
CA PRO A 683 20.16 11.46 -6.85
C PRO A 683 20.90 10.22 -6.37
N ASP A 684 20.39 9.04 -6.71
CA ASP A 684 21.12 7.78 -6.45
C ASP A 684 22.53 7.84 -7.03
N LEU A 685 23.48 7.17 -6.38
CA LEU A 685 24.87 7.22 -6.83
C LEU A 685 25.02 6.67 -8.25
N ALA A 686 24.31 5.61 -8.63
CA ALA A 686 24.37 5.07 -9.99
C ALA A 686 23.93 6.13 -11.02
N GLN A 687 22.85 6.86 -10.75
CA GLN A 687 22.35 7.93 -11.62
C GLN A 687 23.34 9.09 -11.73
N VAL A 688 24.03 9.43 -10.63
CA VAL A 688 25.11 10.42 -10.64
C VAL A 688 26.26 9.97 -11.55
N LEU A 689 26.69 8.70 -11.46
CA LEU A 689 27.75 8.14 -12.31
C LEU A 689 27.37 8.14 -13.79
N HIS A 690 26.11 7.84 -14.13
CA HIS A 690 25.63 7.83 -15.52
C HIS A 690 25.25 9.23 -16.04
N GLY A 691 25.39 10.27 -15.22
CA GLY A 691 25.08 11.65 -15.60
C GLY A 691 23.59 11.85 -15.91
N ALA A 692 22.71 11.12 -15.22
CA ALA A 692 21.26 11.27 -15.27
C ALA A 692 20.80 12.38 -14.31
N THR A 693 21.48 13.53 -14.33
CA THR A 693 21.24 14.61 -13.35
C THR A 693 21.22 15.98 -14.04
N ASN A 694 20.60 16.95 -13.38
CA ASN A 694 20.60 18.35 -13.78
C ASN A 694 21.80 19.15 -13.19
N ALA A 695 22.85 18.51 -12.67
CA ALA A 695 23.92 19.19 -11.92
C ALA A 695 24.68 20.25 -12.75
N LYS A 696 24.96 19.96 -14.02
CA LYS A 696 25.79 20.80 -14.90
C LYS A 696 25.07 22.05 -15.43
N THR A 697 23.79 21.90 -15.78
CA THR A 697 23.00 22.90 -16.50
C THR A 697 21.88 23.49 -15.64
N GLY A 698 21.50 22.82 -14.56
CA GLY A 698 20.25 23.07 -13.85
C GLY A 698 19.00 22.64 -14.59
N ARG A 699 19.15 21.86 -15.66
CA ARG A 699 18.05 21.40 -16.52
C ARG A 699 18.23 19.95 -16.94
N CYS A 700 17.13 19.21 -16.96
CA CYS A 700 17.01 17.91 -17.57
C CYS A 700 16.75 18.02 -19.09
N PRO A 701 17.05 16.97 -19.86
CA PRO A 701 16.80 16.96 -21.30
C PRO A 701 15.33 17.19 -21.62
N ALA A 702 15.04 18.00 -22.64
CA ALA A 702 13.66 18.21 -23.09
C ALA A 702 13.07 16.92 -23.68
N LEU A 703 11.76 16.74 -23.54
CA LEU A 703 11.00 15.71 -24.25
C LEU A 703 10.69 16.18 -25.67
N SER A 704 10.59 15.22 -26.60
CA SER A 704 10.15 15.48 -27.97
C SER A 704 8.67 15.89 -28.04
N GLN A 705 7.84 15.46 -27.08
CA GLN A 705 6.42 15.84 -26.91
C GLN A 705 6.09 15.88 -25.40
N SER A 706 5.44 16.95 -24.92
CA SER A 706 5.19 17.19 -23.48
C SER A 706 3.72 17.47 -23.12
N GLY A 707 2.79 17.03 -23.97
CA GLY A 707 1.34 17.14 -23.76
C GLY A 707 0.73 15.83 -23.27
N ASP A 708 -0.58 15.84 -22.99
CA ASP A 708 -1.35 14.62 -22.73
C ASP A 708 -1.37 13.77 -24.02
N GLY A 709 -0.80 12.56 -23.97
CA GLY A 709 -0.48 11.74 -25.15
C GLY A 709 0.94 11.91 -25.71
N GLY A 710 1.82 12.67 -25.05
CA GLY A 710 3.24 12.72 -25.36
C GLY A 710 3.97 11.41 -25.03
N ALA A 711 5.08 11.13 -25.71
CA ALA A 711 5.90 9.96 -25.43
C ALA A 711 6.38 9.96 -23.97
N ALA A 712 6.28 8.80 -23.31
CA ALA A 712 6.79 8.59 -21.96
C ALA A 712 8.29 8.99 -21.88
N PRO A 713 8.74 9.62 -20.79
CA PRO A 713 10.15 9.90 -20.58
C PRO A 713 10.98 8.60 -20.65
N THR A 714 12.17 8.65 -21.26
CA THR A 714 13.15 7.57 -21.10
C THR A 714 13.59 7.47 -19.64
N ASP A 715 14.05 6.31 -19.17
CA ASP A 715 14.53 6.12 -17.78
C ASP A 715 15.53 7.20 -17.36
N ARG A 716 16.49 7.52 -18.24
CA ARG A 716 17.47 8.58 -17.98
C ARG A 716 16.84 9.97 -17.83
N GLN A 717 15.79 10.28 -18.58
CA GLN A 717 15.05 11.53 -18.43
C GLN A 717 14.24 11.52 -17.14
N LEU A 718 13.57 10.40 -16.85
CA LEU A 718 12.79 10.17 -15.65
C LEU A 718 13.65 10.33 -14.39
N ASP A 719 14.81 9.67 -14.31
CA ASP A 719 15.80 9.83 -13.24
C ASP A 719 16.13 11.32 -13.02
N CYS A 720 16.43 12.06 -14.07
CA CYS A 720 16.77 13.48 -13.94
C CYS A 720 15.59 14.32 -13.42
N TYR A 721 14.38 14.09 -13.93
CA TYR A 721 13.19 14.88 -13.57
C TYR A 721 12.60 14.52 -12.20
N SER A 722 12.76 13.28 -11.77
CA SER A 722 12.26 12.73 -10.50
C SER A 722 13.31 12.75 -9.38
N GLU A 723 14.59 13.01 -9.68
CA GLU A 723 15.68 13.23 -8.73
C GLU A 723 16.34 14.60 -8.98
N PHE A 724 15.53 15.65 -9.03
CA PHE A 724 15.94 16.95 -9.54
C PHE A 724 16.75 17.75 -8.51
N LEU A 725 18.04 17.99 -8.75
CA LEU A 725 18.86 18.77 -7.80
C LEU A 725 18.36 20.22 -7.66
N PRO A 726 18.30 20.77 -6.44
CA PRO A 726 17.69 22.06 -6.18
C PRO A 726 18.48 23.19 -6.85
N THR A 727 17.79 23.97 -7.68
CA THR A 727 18.36 25.16 -8.34
C THR A 727 18.38 26.37 -7.41
N LYS A 728 18.93 27.48 -7.89
CA LYS A 728 18.84 28.77 -7.18
C LYS A 728 17.39 29.22 -6.98
N GLN A 729 16.45 28.78 -7.82
CA GLN A 729 15.06 29.24 -7.77
C GLN A 729 14.22 28.51 -6.71
N TYR A 730 14.62 27.30 -6.32
CA TYR A 730 13.87 26.46 -5.38
C TYR A 730 13.62 27.13 -4.01
N LYS A 731 12.43 26.92 -3.46
CA LYS A 731 11.93 27.57 -2.24
C LYS A 731 11.43 26.62 -1.14
N GLY A 732 11.33 25.31 -1.37
CA GLY A 732 10.70 24.36 -0.42
C GLY A 732 9.19 24.29 -0.63
N SER A 733 8.43 23.89 0.39
CA SER A 733 6.95 24.02 0.38
C SER A 733 6.48 25.47 0.19
N SER A 734 5.32 25.64 -0.43
CA SER A 734 4.74 26.95 -0.78
C SER A 734 4.28 27.75 0.45
N ASP A 735 3.77 27.06 1.46
CA ASP A 735 3.28 27.57 2.74
C ASP A 735 4.43 28.00 3.68
N ILE A 736 5.57 27.30 3.63
CA ILE A 736 6.72 27.56 4.52
C ILE A 736 7.80 28.43 3.85
N GLY A 737 7.87 28.47 2.51
CA GLY A 737 8.55 29.51 1.70
C GLY A 737 10.03 29.83 2.04
N LYS A 738 10.80 28.89 2.62
CA LYS A 738 12.07 29.22 3.33
C LYS A 738 13.37 28.62 2.75
N ARG A 739 13.40 28.16 1.50
CA ARG A 739 14.62 27.63 0.82
C ARG A 739 15.27 26.48 1.61
N LYS A 740 14.40 25.66 2.17
CA LYS A 740 14.69 24.46 2.94
C LYS A 740 14.06 23.31 2.17
N MET A 741 14.74 22.18 2.16
CA MET A 741 14.13 20.89 1.89
C MET A 741 14.00 20.18 3.24
N HIS A 742 12.84 19.61 3.51
CA HIS A 742 12.57 18.81 4.70
C HIS A 742 12.64 17.35 4.28
N PHE A 743 13.66 16.65 4.75
CA PHE A 743 13.75 15.21 4.54
C PHE A 743 13.34 14.51 5.81
N ARG A 744 12.66 13.39 5.63
CA ARG A 744 12.24 12.52 6.71
C ARG A 744 12.83 11.14 6.49
N LEU A 745 13.35 10.56 7.57
CA LEU A 745 13.74 9.17 7.61
C LEU A 745 12.68 8.42 8.40
N THR A 746 12.02 7.47 7.74
CA THR A 746 11.02 6.61 8.36
C THR A 746 11.62 5.23 8.57
N GLY A 747 11.52 4.72 9.80
CA GLY A 747 11.95 3.39 10.20
C GLY A 747 10.76 2.49 10.49
N ARG A 748 10.80 1.25 10.01
CA ARG A 748 9.76 0.23 10.14
C ARG A 748 10.35 -1.06 10.68
N ASP A 749 9.73 -1.65 11.71
CA ASP A 749 10.15 -2.97 12.22
C ASP A 749 9.51 -4.15 11.45
N GLY A 750 8.33 -3.94 10.84
CA GLY A 750 7.56 -4.98 10.16
C GLY A 750 7.14 -6.13 11.09
N PHE A 751 6.89 -5.83 12.38
CA PHE A 751 6.40 -6.82 13.33
C PHE A 751 5.00 -7.31 12.94
N THR A 752 4.85 -8.62 12.77
CA THR A 752 3.69 -9.23 12.11
C THR A 752 2.39 -9.17 12.92
N GLU A 753 2.44 -8.83 14.21
CA GLU A 753 1.25 -8.67 15.07
C GLU A 753 0.94 -7.21 15.42
N GLY A 754 1.51 -6.27 14.68
CA GLY A 754 1.30 -4.83 14.82
C GLY A 754 2.61 -4.10 14.54
N GLY A 755 2.82 -3.73 13.28
CA GLY A 755 4.02 -3.06 12.81
C GLY A 755 4.20 -1.69 13.48
N GLY A 756 5.45 -1.41 13.88
CA GLY A 756 5.86 -0.15 14.46
C GLY A 756 6.56 0.73 13.45
N THR A 757 5.98 1.91 13.23
CA THR A 757 6.60 2.99 12.46
C THR A 757 6.94 4.18 13.33
N SER A 758 8.09 4.79 13.06
CA SER A 758 8.45 6.12 13.57
C SER A 758 9.39 6.81 12.59
N TYR A 759 9.65 8.10 12.83
CA TYR A 759 10.48 8.89 11.95
C TYR A 759 11.27 9.96 12.70
N ASP A 760 12.27 10.53 12.01
CA ASP A 760 12.94 11.76 12.40
C ASP A 760 13.17 12.64 11.17
N ASP A 761 13.24 13.95 11.38
CA ASP A 761 13.32 14.95 10.31
C ASP A 761 14.70 15.61 10.25
N VAL A 762 15.22 15.82 9.05
CA VAL A 762 16.43 16.60 8.78
C VAL A 762 16.17 17.69 7.75
N VAL A 763 16.62 18.91 8.06
CA VAL A 763 16.50 20.05 7.16
C VAL A 763 17.79 20.20 6.34
N VAL A 764 17.64 20.22 5.02
CA VAL A 764 18.70 20.52 4.06
C VAL A 764 18.47 21.90 3.45
N ARG A 765 19.37 22.85 3.72
CA ARG A 765 19.29 24.22 3.21
C ARG A 765 20.14 24.42 1.96
N VAL A 766 19.60 25.14 0.99
CA VAL A 766 20.30 25.43 -0.27
C VAL A 766 21.04 26.76 -0.21
N LYS A 767 22.37 26.75 -0.40
CA LYS A 767 23.20 27.97 -0.45
C LYS A 767 23.30 28.53 -1.86
N ARG A 768 22.38 29.43 -2.23
CA ARG A 768 22.28 30.08 -3.56
C ARG A 768 23.57 30.70 -4.14
N LYS A 769 24.50 31.10 -3.28
CA LYS A 769 25.77 31.75 -3.68
C LYS A 769 26.93 30.76 -3.85
N ALA A 770 26.73 29.47 -3.63
CA ALA A 770 27.74 28.41 -3.79
C ALA A 770 27.18 27.27 -4.64
N GLY A 771 28.02 26.66 -5.47
CA GLY A 771 27.62 25.59 -6.39
C GLY A 771 27.25 26.06 -7.80
N PRO A 772 27.19 25.13 -8.78
CA PRO A 772 27.39 23.69 -8.60
C PRO A 772 28.85 23.32 -8.25
N PHE A 773 29.01 22.25 -7.47
CA PHE A 773 30.31 21.63 -7.17
C PHE A 773 30.51 20.50 -8.17
N LEU A 774 31.47 20.65 -9.10
CA LEU A 774 31.62 19.75 -10.24
C LEU A 774 33.04 19.22 -10.37
N VAL A 775 33.23 17.92 -10.55
CA VAL A 775 34.50 17.31 -10.96
C VAL A 775 34.72 17.60 -12.44
N LYS A 776 35.96 17.91 -12.82
CA LYS A 776 36.32 18.40 -14.17
C LYS A 776 37.40 17.59 -14.86
N THR A 777 37.67 16.39 -14.36
CA THR A 777 38.80 15.57 -14.82
C THR A 777 38.38 14.13 -14.96
N GLN A 778 39.03 13.41 -15.87
CA GLN A 778 38.70 12.01 -16.20
C GLN A 778 37.27 11.89 -16.72
N ASP A 779 36.89 12.81 -17.60
CA ASP A 779 35.59 12.96 -18.25
C ASP A 779 35.61 12.53 -19.72
N ASP A 780 36.71 11.92 -20.18
CA ASP A 780 37.02 11.60 -21.57
C ASP A 780 37.26 10.10 -21.84
N GLY A 781 36.99 9.23 -20.85
CA GLY A 781 37.18 7.78 -21.01
C GLY A 781 38.64 7.30 -21.09
N GLN A 782 39.61 8.16 -20.80
CA GLN A 782 41.03 7.85 -20.99
C GLN A 782 41.53 6.63 -20.21
N ALA A 783 42.54 5.93 -20.75
CA ALA A 783 43.26 4.88 -20.03
C ALA A 783 44.44 5.44 -19.23
N LEU A 784 44.42 5.26 -17.91
CA LEU A 784 45.44 5.73 -16.99
C LEU A 784 46.31 4.57 -16.48
N ARG A 785 47.61 4.81 -16.31
CA ARG A 785 48.53 3.78 -15.82
C ARG A 785 48.47 3.62 -14.30
N GLY A 786 48.29 2.39 -13.81
CA GLY A 786 48.36 2.03 -12.40
C GLY A 786 49.68 2.48 -11.75
N GLY A 787 49.60 2.93 -10.49
CA GLY A 787 50.76 3.47 -9.76
C GLY A 787 51.17 4.90 -10.15
N LYS A 788 50.63 5.51 -11.23
CA LYS A 788 50.94 6.88 -11.65
C LYS A 788 50.26 7.91 -10.74
N LYS A 789 50.90 9.08 -10.55
CA LYS A 789 50.26 10.25 -9.93
C LYS A 789 49.45 11.03 -10.95
N VAL A 790 48.14 11.06 -10.79
CA VAL A 790 47.18 11.75 -11.67
C VAL A 790 46.61 12.97 -10.98
N ARG A 791 46.26 14.00 -11.75
CA ARG A 791 45.63 15.22 -11.23
C ARG A 791 44.12 15.05 -11.30
N VAL A 792 43.46 15.22 -10.16
CA VAL A 792 42.01 15.24 -10.03
C VAL A 792 41.61 16.67 -9.68
N ALA A 793 40.69 17.27 -10.45
CA ALA A 793 40.31 18.67 -10.29
C ALA A 793 38.79 18.86 -10.28
N TRP A 794 38.33 19.91 -9.60
CA TRP A 794 36.92 20.23 -9.43
C TRP A 794 36.69 21.73 -9.31
N ASP A 795 35.48 22.17 -9.65
CA ASP A 795 34.99 23.51 -9.42
C ASP A 795 34.66 23.73 -7.95
N VAL A 796 35.51 24.47 -7.25
CA VAL A 796 35.24 24.85 -5.85
C VAL A 796 33.97 25.68 -5.76
N ASN A 797 33.74 26.61 -6.69
CA ASN A 797 32.53 27.43 -6.80
C ASN A 797 31.94 27.90 -5.44
N ARG A 798 32.78 28.56 -4.63
CA ARG A 798 32.47 29.10 -3.28
C ARG A 798 32.04 28.05 -2.23
N THR A 799 32.13 26.75 -2.51
CA THR A 799 31.83 25.66 -1.56
C THR A 799 32.85 25.51 -0.43
N ARG A 800 34.02 26.17 -0.50
CA ARG A 800 34.96 26.24 0.64
C ARG A 800 34.31 26.80 1.90
N SER A 801 33.32 27.68 1.73
CA SER A 801 32.53 28.25 2.83
C SER A 801 31.57 27.24 3.49
N LEU A 802 31.32 26.10 2.84
CA LEU A 802 30.50 24.99 3.32
C LEU A 802 31.36 23.80 3.80
N ALA A 803 32.49 23.56 3.15
CA ALA A 803 33.47 22.54 3.53
C ALA A 803 34.89 23.02 3.20
N LYS A 804 35.70 23.27 4.25
CA LYS A 804 37.10 23.73 4.10
C LYS A 804 38.01 22.66 3.47
N LYS A 805 37.62 21.39 3.58
CA LYS A 805 38.39 20.22 3.14
C LYS A 805 37.48 19.23 2.41
N VAL A 806 38.07 18.47 1.52
CA VAL A 806 37.43 17.37 0.78
C VAL A 806 38.21 16.07 0.99
N ARG A 807 37.59 14.97 0.63
CA ARG A 807 38.17 13.64 0.52
C ARG A 807 38.03 13.16 -0.92
N VAL A 808 39.08 12.55 -1.46
CA VAL A 808 39.03 11.93 -2.78
C VAL A 808 38.95 10.42 -2.62
N LYS A 809 37.91 9.84 -3.21
CA LYS A 809 37.70 8.40 -3.30
C LYS A 809 37.87 7.93 -4.74
N LEU A 810 38.24 6.67 -4.89
CA LEU A 810 38.37 5.96 -6.16
C LEU A 810 37.53 4.69 -6.06
N SER A 811 36.66 4.46 -7.03
CA SER A 811 36.10 3.14 -7.34
C SER A 811 36.87 2.53 -8.51
N VAL A 812 37.05 1.21 -8.46
CA VAL A 812 37.69 0.39 -9.51
C VAL A 812 36.76 -0.73 -10.01
N ASP A 813 35.51 -0.67 -9.59
CA ASP A 813 34.46 -1.68 -9.75
C ASP A 813 33.13 -1.00 -10.11
N ASP A 814 33.20 -0.03 -11.03
CA ASP A 814 32.05 0.71 -11.57
C ASP A 814 31.11 1.33 -10.52
N GLY A 815 31.67 1.80 -9.40
CA GLY A 815 30.95 2.47 -8.33
C GLY A 815 30.46 1.56 -7.20
N ALA A 816 30.63 0.24 -7.30
CA ALA A 816 30.19 -0.72 -6.29
C ALA A 816 30.91 -0.52 -4.93
N SER A 817 32.21 -0.23 -4.94
CA SER A 817 32.99 0.09 -3.74
C SER A 817 33.91 1.29 -3.91
N TRP A 818 34.24 1.94 -2.79
CA TRP A 818 34.99 3.21 -2.81
C TRP A 818 36.13 3.23 -1.81
N SER A 819 37.35 3.35 -2.31
CA SER A 819 38.58 3.46 -1.52
C SER A 819 39.09 4.89 -1.44
N ASN A 820 39.59 5.30 -0.27
CA ASN A 820 40.12 6.65 -0.09
C ASN A 820 41.52 6.77 -0.69
N VAL A 821 41.70 7.61 -1.71
CA VAL A 821 43.02 7.90 -2.31
C VAL A 821 43.61 9.24 -1.83
N ALA A 822 42.78 10.10 -1.20
CA ALA A 822 43.24 11.22 -0.39
C ALA A 822 42.23 11.54 0.72
N LEU A 823 42.59 11.26 1.98
CA LEU A 823 41.68 11.38 3.15
C LEU A 823 41.33 12.82 3.57
N LYS A 824 42.19 13.79 3.24
CA LYS A 824 42.09 15.16 3.77
C LYS A 824 42.86 16.15 2.87
N THR A 825 42.15 16.73 1.91
CA THR A 825 42.71 17.77 1.04
C THR A 825 41.99 19.09 1.24
N ARG A 826 42.65 20.23 1.01
CA ARG A 826 41.98 21.54 1.00
C ARG A 826 40.95 21.57 -0.13
N ASN A 827 39.84 22.28 0.08
CA ASN A 827 38.89 22.55 -1.00
C ASN A 827 39.41 23.74 -1.85
N ASP A 828 40.47 23.52 -2.62
CA ASP A 828 41.15 24.49 -3.50
C ASP A 828 41.12 24.15 -4.99
N GLY A 829 40.46 23.07 -5.38
CA GLY A 829 40.07 22.78 -6.77
C GLY A 829 40.96 21.78 -7.50
N ALA A 830 42.04 21.28 -6.88
CA ALA A 830 42.80 20.17 -7.45
C ALA A 830 43.65 19.44 -6.41
N VAL A 831 43.93 18.16 -6.68
CA VAL A 831 44.92 17.37 -5.95
C VAL A 831 45.59 16.36 -6.88
N ARG A 832 46.82 15.95 -6.54
CA ARG A 832 47.46 14.79 -7.18
C ARG A 832 47.32 13.56 -6.31
N VAL A 833 46.69 12.51 -6.82
CA VAL A 833 46.54 11.21 -6.16
C VAL A 833 47.34 10.15 -6.90
N ARG A 834 47.84 9.16 -6.16
CA ARG A 834 48.51 8.00 -6.77
C ARG A 834 47.46 6.92 -7.01
N LEU A 835 47.34 6.46 -8.25
CA LEU A 835 46.48 5.32 -8.57
C LEU A 835 47.04 4.03 -7.95
N PRO A 836 46.18 3.12 -7.47
CA PRO A 836 46.61 1.77 -7.10
C PRO A 836 47.20 1.04 -8.33
N LYS A 837 48.01 0.01 -8.09
CA LYS A 837 48.54 -0.86 -9.15
C LYS A 837 47.55 -2.01 -9.38
N VAL A 838 46.41 -1.68 -9.96
CA VAL A 838 45.33 -2.63 -10.31
C VAL A 838 44.87 -2.33 -11.73
N THR A 839 44.21 -3.29 -12.35
CA THR A 839 43.51 -3.10 -13.62
C THR A 839 42.04 -2.87 -13.32
N ALA A 840 41.42 -1.89 -13.99
CA ALA A 840 40.00 -1.59 -13.86
C ALA A 840 39.48 -1.08 -15.20
N GLU A 841 38.40 -1.66 -15.71
CA GLU A 841 37.80 -1.22 -16.97
C GLU A 841 37.01 0.07 -16.79
N LYS A 842 36.27 0.15 -15.68
CA LYS A 842 35.48 1.33 -15.29
C LYS A 842 35.87 1.77 -13.88
N ALA A 843 36.53 2.91 -13.81
CA ALA A 843 36.96 3.56 -12.58
C ALA A 843 36.39 4.97 -12.49
N TRP A 844 36.16 5.40 -11.25
CA TRP A 844 35.51 6.67 -10.94
C TRP A 844 36.21 7.38 -9.79
N PHE A 845 36.36 8.69 -9.90
CA PHE A 845 36.72 9.56 -8.80
C PHE A 845 35.47 10.20 -8.19
N MET A 846 35.41 10.21 -6.86
CA MET A 846 34.44 10.99 -6.11
C MET A 846 35.15 12.00 -5.22
N ILE A 847 34.71 13.25 -5.29
CA ILE A 847 35.16 14.32 -4.40
C ILE A 847 34.08 14.58 -3.37
N GLU A 848 34.29 14.08 -2.16
CA GLU A 848 33.32 14.16 -1.06
C GLU A 848 33.70 15.29 -0.09
N ALA A 849 32.74 16.14 0.26
CA ALA A 849 32.95 17.18 1.24
C ALA A 849 33.23 16.62 2.64
N ARG A 850 34.24 17.16 3.34
CA ARG A 850 34.48 16.78 4.75
C ARG A 850 33.73 17.68 5.71
N GLY A 851 32.94 17.05 6.58
CA GLY A 851 32.10 17.76 7.56
C GLY A 851 30.81 18.32 6.95
N ASN A 852 30.48 17.90 5.72
CA ASN A 852 29.23 18.19 5.03
C ASN A 852 28.83 16.95 4.22
N ILE A 853 27.70 17.00 3.52
CA ILE A 853 27.05 15.84 2.86
C ILE A 853 27.12 15.86 1.34
N PHE A 854 27.59 16.95 0.73
CA PHE A 854 27.64 17.08 -0.73
C PHE A 854 28.88 16.41 -1.32
N PHE A 855 28.76 15.91 -2.54
CA PHE A 855 29.83 15.30 -3.32
C PHE A 855 29.60 15.53 -4.81
N ASP A 856 30.58 15.13 -5.61
CA ASP A 856 30.40 14.97 -7.05
C ASP A 856 31.38 13.92 -7.62
N THR A 857 31.10 13.38 -8.79
CA THR A 857 31.92 12.40 -9.52
C THR A 857 32.32 12.94 -10.89
N ASN A 858 33.34 12.34 -11.52
CA ASN A 858 33.63 12.61 -12.93
C ASN A 858 32.45 12.20 -13.84
N ASP A 859 32.27 12.90 -14.96
CA ASP A 859 31.12 12.74 -15.88
C ASP A 859 31.15 11.42 -16.69
N GLN A 860 32.29 10.72 -16.76
CA GLN A 860 32.44 9.45 -17.51
C GLN A 860 33.46 8.51 -16.86
N ALA A 861 33.22 7.20 -16.88
CA ALA A 861 34.18 6.21 -16.41
C ALA A 861 35.51 6.29 -17.16
N PHE A 862 36.64 6.08 -16.48
CA PHE A 862 37.97 5.93 -17.10
C PHE A 862 38.52 4.54 -16.80
N SER A 863 39.56 4.09 -17.51
CA SER A 863 40.20 2.79 -17.24
C SER A 863 41.55 2.92 -16.56
N ILE A 864 41.94 1.90 -15.78
CA ILE A 864 43.27 1.76 -15.17
C ILE A 864 43.96 0.52 -15.77
N LYS A 865 45.19 0.71 -16.27
CA LYS A 865 46.01 -0.34 -16.90
C LYS A 865 47.38 -0.52 -16.24
#